data_AF-A0A3N0XV24-F1
#
_entry.id   AF-A0A3N0XV24-F1
#
_cell.length_a   1.000
_cell.length_b   1.000
_cell.length_c   1.000
_cell.angle_alpha   90.00
_cell.angle_beta   90.00
_cell.angle_gamma   90.00
#
_symmetry.space_group_name_H-M   'P 1'
#
loop_
_entity.id
_entity.type
_entity.pdbx_description
1 polymer ?
#
loop_
_entity_poly.entity_id
_entity_poly.type
_entity_poly.pdbx_seq_one_letter_code
_entity_poly.pdbx_strand_id
1 'polypeptide(L)'
;MSMTTSPGHTKFIIQDLKESYQIGKELYVMVHAKDFDNKSKRYGGDFFQAKLFWSKTKASVFGEVVDLLNGSYSVRFLLLWVGEAQVAVRLIHSSEAVQVLKHHRDTDSDRVFFNGYYEGPGPNKTRLSETVKCNVKWDKNGLEHMGTGDCCCEYNDPRTGETWRCQRPKLLPCNALVYHSMGGYRNRLTNTEKMFMKQTNKYINGDKRIIKILNSDGNEAIDVTEKCHPGLHTPVPAGFYLNDVWTSFVCSTRHFTTQTTTECLKDKHIYMMGDSTMRQWFEFFAKAVPTLKQMNLHVQYQSGPLMAVDVVNNIDLHWRAHGVPLRTRKTAVASLHYVSNEIDDLGGGPHTVIIFNLGPHFTTYPLDFFTHRVLRIRKAVLALLQRAPDTTVIIKTVNTGYKASVFGEVVDLLNGSYSVRFLLLWVGEAQVAVRLIHSSEAVQVLKHHRDTDSDRVFFNGYYEGPGPNKTRLSETVKCNVKWDKNGLEHMGTGDCCCEYNDPRTGETWRCQRPKSLPCNALVYHSMGGYRNRLTNTEKMFMTQTNKGINGDERIINIFHSDGNEAIDVTEKCHPGLHTPVPAGFYLNDVWTSFVCSTRHFTTQTTTECLKDKHIYMMGDSTMRQWFEFFAKAVPTLNQMNLHVQYQSGPLMAVDVENNIDLHWRAHGVPLRTRKTAVASLHYVSNEIDDLGGGPHTVIIFNLGPHFTTYPLDFFTHRVLRIRKAVLALLQRAPDTTVIIKTVNTGYKDIFGSDWYSLQLDRVLRWAFQDVGVYILDVWQMTACHYNKENIHPGPVIIKNEIDMLLSFICPN
;
A
#
# COMPACT_ATOMS: atom_id res chain seq x y z
N MET A 1 4.80 -32.56 5.85
CA MET A 1 5.83 -31.93 5.00
C MET A 1 6.64 -32.96 4.20
N SER A 2 7.12 -34.07 4.79
CA SER A 2 8.07 -34.95 4.09
C SER A 2 7.57 -35.49 2.73
N MET A 3 6.27 -35.76 2.58
CA MET A 3 5.64 -36.26 1.33
C MET A 3 5.30 -35.17 0.27
N THR A 4 5.47 -33.87 0.57
CA THR A 4 5.17 -32.80 -0.40
C THR A 4 6.31 -32.62 -1.39
N THR A 5 6.00 -32.14 -2.58
CA THR A 5 6.99 -31.96 -3.64
C THR A 5 8.08 -30.97 -3.22
N SER A 6 9.32 -31.47 -3.15
CA SER A 6 10.54 -30.71 -2.86
C SER A 6 11.14 -30.18 -4.14
N PRO A 7 11.24 -28.85 -4.32
CA PRO A 7 11.94 -28.25 -5.45
C PRO A 7 13.43 -28.63 -5.53
N GLY A 8 14.06 -28.86 -4.37
CA GLY A 8 15.49 -29.19 -4.29
C GLY A 8 15.82 -30.62 -4.72
N HIS A 9 14.89 -31.56 -4.54
CA HIS A 9 15.07 -32.96 -4.92
C HIS A 9 14.42 -33.32 -6.26
N THR A 10 13.37 -32.60 -6.64
CA THR A 10 12.72 -32.75 -7.94
C THR A 10 13.70 -32.40 -9.04
N LYS A 11 13.67 -33.18 -10.12
CA LYS A 11 14.53 -32.96 -11.29
C LYS A 11 13.74 -33.06 -12.58
N PHE A 12 14.23 -32.39 -13.61
CA PHE A 12 13.74 -32.57 -14.97
C PHE A 12 14.84 -33.09 -15.92
N ILE A 13 14.43 -33.89 -16.91
CA ILE A 13 15.31 -34.59 -17.85
C ILE A 13 14.74 -34.43 -19.26
N ILE A 14 15.57 -33.98 -20.21
CA ILE A 14 15.19 -33.93 -21.63
C ILE A 14 15.19 -35.36 -22.19
N GLN A 15 14.07 -35.78 -22.78
CA GLN A 15 13.92 -37.12 -23.36
C GLN A 15 14.54 -37.19 -24.75
N ASP A 16 15.16 -38.34 -25.06
CA ASP A 16 15.70 -38.68 -26.38
C ASP A 16 16.48 -37.53 -27.03
N LEU A 17 17.45 -36.97 -26.28
CA LEU A 17 18.21 -35.82 -26.75
C LEU A 17 18.99 -36.18 -28.03
N LYS A 18 18.65 -35.51 -29.14
CA LYS A 18 19.33 -35.63 -30.43
C LYS A 18 20.44 -34.59 -30.55
N GLU A 19 21.42 -34.83 -31.43
CA GLU A 19 22.48 -33.85 -31.73
C GLU A 19 21.91 -32.53 -32.25
N SER A 20 20.82 -32.61 -33.02
CA SER A 20 20.06 -31.47 -33.49
C SER A 20 18.61 -31.83 -33.78
N TYR A 21 17.76 -30.82 -33.82
CA TYR A 21 16.34 -30.92 -34.11
C TYR A 21 15.99 -30.04 -35.29
N GLN A 22 15.01 -30.41 -36.10
CA GLN A 22 14.45 -29.50 -37.10
C GLN A 22 13.42 -28.57 -36.44
N ILE A 23 13.30 -27.35 -36.94
CA ILE A 23 12.23 -26.41 -36.59
C ILE A 23 10.86 -27.05 -36.87
N GLY A 24 9.84 -26.66 -36.08
CA GLY A 24 8.49 -27.24 -36.13
C GLY A 24 8.36 -28.60 -35.44
N LYS A 25 9.47 -29.23 -35.03
CA LYS A 25 9.42 -30.47 -34.24
C LYS A 25 9.16 -30.18 -32.77
N GLU A 26 8.84 -31.25 -32.05
CA GLU A 26 8.53 -31.20 -30.62
C GLU A 26 9.70 -31.74 -29.79
N LEU A 27 9.87 -31.15 -28.61
CA LEU A 27 10.81 -31.61 -27.59
C LEU A 27 10.04 -31.97 -26.32
N TYR A 28 10.33 -33.15 -25.79
CA TYR A 28 9.71 -33.66 -24.58
C TYR A 28 10.69 -33.63 -23.41
N VAL A 29 10.22 -33.13 -22.27
CA VAL A 29 10.97 -33.07 -21.02
C VAL A 29 10.15 -33.74 -19.92
N MET A 30 10.76 -34.65 -19.18
CA MET A 30 10.12 -35.31 -18.05
C MET A 30 10.56 -34.67 -16.76
N VAL A 31 9.60 -34.24 -15.94
CA VAL A 31 9.82 -33.82 -14.56
C VAL A 31 9.49 -34.99 -13.65
N HIS A 32 10.43 -35.38 -12.80
CA HIS A 32 10.23 -36.41 -11.78
C HIS A 32 10.14 -35.73 -10.42
N ALA A 33 8.91 -35.56 -9.94
CA ALA A 33 8.65 -34.93 -8.66
C ALA A 33 9.12 -35.84 -7.54
N LYS A 34 9.89 -35.24 -6.62
CA LYS A 34 10.38 -35.91 -5.43
C LYS A 34 9.97 -35.13 -4.20
N ASP A 35 9.80 -35.85 -3.12
CA ASP A 35 9.45 -35.29 -1.85
C ASP A 35 10.67 -34.81 -1.04
N PHE A 36 10.47 -34.30 0.17
CA PHE A 36 11.57 -33.78 1.01
C PHE A 36 12.46 -34.89 1.60
N ASP A 37 12.03 -36.15 1.55
CA ASP A 37 12.86 -37.32 1.89
C ASP A 37 13.57 -37.89 0.65
N ASN A 38 13.52 -37.17 -0.47
CA ASN A 38 14.10 -37.57 -1.76
C ASN A 38 13.49 -38.87 -2.33
N LYS A 39 12.26 -39.20 -1.92
CA LYS A 39 11.46 -40.29 -2.49
C LYS A 39 10.62 -39.78 -3.65
N SER A 40 10.40 -40.63 -4.65
CA SER A 40 9.54 -40.30 -5.78
C SER A 40 8.10 -40.16 -5.33
N LYS A 41 7.43 -39.10 -5.82
CA LYS A 41 5.99 -38.92 -5.69
C LYS A 41 5.27 -40.06 -6.41
N ARG A 42 4.08 -40.43 -5.91
CA ARG A 42 3.23 -41.49 -6.48
C ARG A 42 1.91 -40.97 -7.06
N TYR A 43 1.68 -39.67 -6.98
CA TYR A 43 0.47 -38.99 -7.42
C TYR A 43 0.83 -37.61 -7.99
N GLY A 44 -0.03 -37.12 -8.88
CA GLY A 44 0.10 -35.81 -9.53
C GLY A 44 -0.56 -34.65 -8.76
N GLY A 45 -0.85 -33.57 -9.47
CA GLY A 45 -1.59 -32.39 -9.02
C GLY A 45 -0.73 -31.15 -8.78
N ASP A 46 0.60 -31.26 -8.92
CA ASP A 46 1.51 -30.12 -8.82
C ASP A 46 1.34 -29.18 -10.03
N PHE A 47 1.30 -27.88 -9.77
CA PHE A 47 1.28 -26.87 -10.82
C PHE A 47 2.71 -26.47 -11.17
N PHE A 48 3.27 -27.07 -12.21
CA PHE A 48 4.53 -26.63 -12.81
C PHE A 48 4.30 -25.62 -13.94
N GLN A 49 5.26 -24.73 -14.14
CA GLN A 49 5.41 -23.95 -15.37
C GLN A 49 6.77 -24.22 -15.96
N ALA A 50 6.82 -24.33 -17.28
CA ALA A 50 8.05 -24.57 -17.99
C ALA A 50 8.18 -23.62 -19.17
N LYS A 51 9.41 -23.30 -19.53
CA LYS A 51 9.73 -22.51 -20.71
C LYS A 51 10.96 -23.07 -21.42
N LEU A 52 10.90 -23.05 -22.74
CA LEU A 52 12.08 -23.18 -23.59
C LEU A 52 12.49 -21.78 -23.99
N PHE A 53 13.75 -21.43 -23.84
CA PHE A 53 14.20 -20.06 -24.05
C PHE A 53 15.65 -19.99 -24.50
N TRP A 54 16.01 -18.86 -25.08
CA TRP A 54 17.39 -18.51 -25.34
C TRP A 54 17.60 -17.02 -25.12
N SER A 55 18.45 -16.68 -24.16
CA SER A 55 18.61 -15.28 -23.75
C SER A 55 19.24 -14.41 -24.84
N LYS A 56 20.12 -14.96 -25.70
CA LYS A 56 20.83 -14.15 -26.71
C LYS A 56 19.91 -13.64 -27.81
N THR A 57 19.05 -14.52 -28.35
CA THR A 57 18.03 -14.14 -29.35
C THR A 57 16.72 -13.72 -28.70
N LYS A 58 16.70 -13.61 -27.37
CA LYS A 58 15.51 -13.26 -26.59
C LYS A 58 14.29 -14.10 -26.99
N ALA A 59 14.56 -15.35 -27.35
CA ALA A 59 13.55 -16.28 -27.80
C ALA A 59 12.96 -16.99 -26.59
N SER A 60 11.64 -17.21 -26.57
CA SER A 60 11.03 -18.06 -25.55
C SER A 60 9.67 -18.58 -25.96
N VAL A 61 9.34 -19.79 -25.55
CA VAL A 61 8.03 -20.40 -25.73
C VAL A 61 7.59 -21.07 -24.44
N PHE A 62 6.28 -20.99 -24.15
CA PHE A 62 5.66 -21.68 -23.03
C PHE A 62 5.65 -23.20 -23.27
N GLY A 63 6.01 -23.97 -22.24
CA GLY A 63 5.93 -25.43 -22.28
C GLY A 63 4.59 -25.92 -21.79
N GLU A 64 3.92 -26.75 -22.58
CA GLU A 64 2.70 -27.43 -22.15
C GLU A 64 3.06 -28.51 -21.14
N VAL A 65 2.54 -28.39 -19.92
CA VAL A 65 2.78 -29.36 -18.84
C VAL A 65 1.57 -30.27 -18.73
N VAL A 66 1.80 -31.57 -18.88
CA VAL A 66 0.82 -32.64 -18.69
C VAL A 66 1.21 -33.45 -17.45
N ASP A 67 0.29 -33.50 -16.51
CA ASP A 67 0.41 -34.35 -15.32
C ASP A 67 0.10 -35.81 -15.66
N LEU A 68 1.03 -36.71 -15.38
CA LEU A 68 0.88 -38.15 -15.64
C LEU A 68 0.24 -38.88 -14.45
N LEU A 69 -0.21 -38.15 -13.44
CA LEU A 69 -0.94 -38.62 -12.25
C LEU A 69 -0.18 -39.63 -11.39
N ASN A 70 1.11 -39.83 -11.65
CA ASN A 70 1.96 -40.79 -10.96
C ASN A 70 3.17 -40.15 -10.27
N GLY A 71 3.17 -38.81 -10.14
CA GLY A 71 4.30 -38.03 -9.62
C GLY A 71 5.35 -37.66 -10.66
N SER A 72 5.10 -37.93 -11.94
CA SER A 72 5.89 -37.40 -13.05
C SER A 72 5.02 -36.52 -13.96
N TYR A 73 5.65 -35.58 -14.64
CA TYR A 73 5.00 -34.63 -15.53
C TYR A 73 5.74 -34.62 -16.86
N SER A 74 5.00 -34.70 -17.95
CA SER A 74 5.54 -34.50 -19.30
C SER A 74 5.41 -33.02 -19.67
N VAL A 75 6.48 -32.44 -20.18
CA VAL A 75 6.49 -31.08 -20.69
C VAL A 75 6.80 -31.15 -22.18
N ARG A 76 5.88 -30.63 -22.99
CA ARG A 76 6.01 -30.55 -24.44
C ARG A 76 6.36 -29.12 -24.86
N PHE A 77 7.42 -29.00 -25.64
CA PHE A 77 7.84 -27.74 -26.27
C PHE A 77 7.79 -27.86 -27.77
N LEU A 78 7.26 -26.83 -28.44
CA LEU A 78 7.43 -26.65 -29.88
C LEU A 78 8.75 -25.92 -30.14
N LEU A 79 9.52 -26.38 -31.13
CA LEU A 79 10.80 -25.78 -31.52
C LEU A 79 10.58 -24.77 -32.65
N LEU A 80 10.66 -23.47 -32.34
CA LEU A 80 10.03 -22.42 -33.17
C LEU A 80 11.02 -21.38 -33.74
N TRP A 81 12.32 -21.58 -33.51
CA TRP A 81 13.36 -20.73 -34.08
C TRP A 81 14.60 -21.58 -34.40
N VAL A 82 15.33 -21.18 -35.44
CA VAL A 82 16.64 -21.75 -35.75
C VAL A 82 17.68 -21.17 -34.77
N GLY A 83 18.57 -22.03 -34.27
CA GLY A 83 19.63 -21.64 -33.35
C GLY A 83 19.68 -22.50 -32.10
N GLU A 84 19.90 -21.87 -30.95
CA GLU A 84 20.10 -22.55 -29.67
C GLU A 84 18.93 -22.32 -28.72
N ALA A 85 18.70 -23.27 -27.81
CA ALA A 85 17.65 -23.19 -26.78
C ALA A 85 18.03 -23.92 -25.49
N GLN A 86 17.41 -23.53 -24.38
CA GLN A 86 17.54 -24.11 -23.05
C GLN A 86 16.18 -24.22 -22.36
N VAL A 87 16.05 -25.21 -21.46
CA VAL A 87 14.82 -25.46 -20.71
C VAL A 87 14.94 -24.90 -19.29
N ALA A 88 13.86 -24.28 -18.79
CA ALA A 88 13.69 -23.98 -17.38
C ALA A 88 12.31 -24.45 -16.91
N VAL A 89 12.28 -25.06 -15.72
CA VAL A 89 11.05 -25.53 -15.06
C VAL A 89 10.96 -24.90 -13.68
N ARG A 90 9.76 -24.46 -13.30
CA ARG A 90 9.44 -23.96 -11.96
C ARG A 90 8.28 -24.77 -11.38
N LEU A 91 8.40 -25.20 -10.13
CA LEU A 91 7.25 -25.64 -9.36
C LEU A 91 6.51 -24.39 -8.91
N ILE A 92 5.38 -24.06 -9.52
CA ILE A 92 4.58 -22.91 -9.09
C ILE A 92 3.83 -23.26 -7.83
N HIS A 93 3.10 -24.37 -7.75
CA HIS A 93 2.49 -24.85 -6.50
C HIS A 93 2.59 -26.37 -6.42
N SER A 94 2.84 -26.96 -5.24
CA SER A 94 2.72 -28.42 -5.08
C SER A 94 1.25 -28.87 -5.16
N SER A 95 1.04 -30.18 -5.33
CA SER A 95 -0.29 -30.80 -5.34
C SER A 95 -1.07 -30.56 -4.06
N GLU A 96 -0.42 -30.68 -2.91
CA GLU A 96 -1.04 -30.41 -1.61
C GLU A 96 -1.51 -28.96 -1.56
N ALA A 97 -0.63 -28.07 -1.95
CA ALA A 97 -0.91 -26.66 -2.05
C ALA A 97 -2.05 -26.27 -3.01
N VAL A 98 -2.15 -26.92 -4.16
CA VAL A 98 -3.25 -26.69 -5.09
C VAL A 98 -4.58 -27.08 -4.45
N GLN A 99 -4.63 -28.17 -3.68
CA GLN A 99 -5.86 -28.60 -2.99
C GLN A 99 -6.33 -27.58 -1.98
N VAL A 100 -5.38 -27.02 -1.27
CA VAL A 100 -5.68 -25.98 -0.34
C VAL A 100 -6.31 -24.74 -1.02
N LEU A 101 -5.63 -24.25 -2.06
CA LEU A 101 -6.06 -23.10 -2.85
C LEU A 101 -7.51 -23.25 -3.28
N LYS A 102 -7.87 -24.47 -3.69
CA LYS A 102 -9.20 -24.87 -4.08
C LYS A 102 -10.18 -24.83 -2.90
N HIS A 103 -9.83 -25.42 -1.75
CA HIS A 103 -10.70 -25.47 -0.58
C HIS A 103 -11.18 -24.08 -0.13
N HIS A 104 -10.27 -23.13 0.10
CA HIS A 104 -10.65 -21.78 0.56
C HIS A 104 -11.33 -20.94 -0.49
N ARG A 105 -11.05 -21.16 -1.77
CA ARG A 105 -11.80 -20.46 -2.81
C ARG A 105 -13.26 -20.88 -2.80
N ASP A 106 -13.54 -22.15 -2.54
CA ASP A 106 -14.87 -22.73 -2.69
C ASP A 106 -15.72 -22.69 -1.41
N THR A 107 -15.09 -22.51 -0.23
CA THR A 107 -15.77 -22.50 1.07
C THR A 107 -15.66 -21.16 1.81
N ASP A 108 -14.77 -20.26 1.36
CA ASP A 108 -14.50 -18.96 1.98
C ASP A 108 -14.30 -17.82 1.00
N SER A 109 -15.31 -17.54 0.22
CA SER A 109 -15.22 -16.45 -0.72
C SER A 109 -15.28 -15.06 -0.08
N ASP A 110 -15.71 -14.97 1.18
CA ASP A 110 -15.68 -13.74 1.98
C ASP A 110 -14.28 -13.39 2.50
N ARG A 111 -13.25 -14.24 2.26
CA ARG A 111 -11.97 -13.86 1.61
C ARG A 111 -11.50 -12.42 1.69
N VAL A 112 -12.30 -11.61 1.01
CA VAL A 112 -12.12 -10.18 0.85
C VAL A 112 -13.48 -9.58 1.16
N PHE A 113 -13.51 -8.61 2.06
CA PHE A 113 -14.70 -7.79 2.30
C PHE A 113 -14.51 -6.39 1.75
N PHE A 114 -15.63 -5.67 1.70
CA PHE A 114 -15.72 -4.35 1.13
C PHE A 114 -16.50 -3.44 2.06
N ASN A 115 -16.32 -2.15 1.88
CA ASN A 115 -17.00 -1.12 2.66
C ASN A 115 -17.94 -0.34 1.73
N GLY A 116 -19.20 -0.17 2.17
CA GLY A 116 -20.18 0.70 1.54
C GLY A 116 -20.46 1.90 2.43
N TYR A 117 -20.49 3.09 1.83
CA TYR A 117 -20.50 4.36 2.54
C TYR A 117 -21.80 5.08 2.25
N TYR A 118 -22.59 5.33 3.28
CA TYR A 118 -23.95 5.86 3.21
C TYR A 118 -23.91 7.29 3.69
N GLU A 119 -24.42 8.22 2.90
CA GLU A 119 -24.34 9.64 3.23
C GLU A 119 -25.69 10.30 3.00
N GLY A 120 -26.14 11.10 3.97
CA GLY A 120 -27.44 11.74 3.94
C GLY A 120 -27.55 12.93 4.91
N PRO A 121 -28.63 13.71 4.85
CA PRO A 121 -28.81 14.89 5.69
C PRO A 121 -29.16 14.50 7.14
N GLY A 122 -28.54 15.20 8.09
CA GLY A 122 -28.78 15.10 9.53
C GLY A 122 -29.38 16.36 10.16
N PRO A 123 -29.58 16.38 11.48
CA PRO A 123 -30.12 17.53 12.20
C PRO A 123 -29.23 18.77 12.00
N ASN A 124 -29.84 19.97 11.93
CA ASN A 124 -29.14 21.25 11.76
C ASN A 124 -28.21 21.35 10.53
N LYS A 125 -28.59 20.71 9.40
CA LYS A 125 -27.83 20.69 8.14
C LYS A 125 -26.46 19.98 8.20
N THR A 126 -26.24 19.13 9.19
CA THR A 126 -25.05 18.27 9.25
C THR A 126 -25.13 17.11 8.25
N ARG A 127 -24.01 16.63 7.71
CA ARG A 127 -23.98 15.40 6.88
C ARG A 127 -23.78 14.18 7.79
N LEU A 128 -24.75 13.28 7.81
CA LEU A 128 -24.59 11.96 8.39
C LEU A 128 -23.82 11.09 7.40
N SER A 129 -22.83 10.34 7.90
CA SER A 129 -22.13 9.29 7.16
C SER A 129 -22.18 8.00 7.98
N GLU A 130 -22.45 6.87 7.33
CA GLU A 130 -22.43 5.52 7.91
C GLU A 130 -21.77 4.50 6.97
N THR A 131 -20.78 3.76 7.46
CA THR A 131 -20.07 2.75 6.65
C THR A 131 -20.37 1.42 7.24
N VAL A 132 -20.77 0.54 6.37
CA VAL A 132 -21.23 -0.79 6.70
C VAL A 132 -20.45 -1.76 5.84
N LYS A 133 -20.21 -2.95 6.37
CA LYS A 133 -19.58 -3.99 5.56
C LYS A 133 -20.52 -4.40 4.47
N CYS A 134 -19.93 -4.59 3.29
CA CYS A 134 -20.63 -5.13 2.15
C CYS A 134 -19.86 -6.30 1.56
N ASN A 135 -20.58 -7.18 0.89
CA ASN A 135 -20.02 -8.19 0.04
C ASN A 135 -21.03 -8.64 -1.00
N VAL A 136 -20.57 -9.47 -1.93
CA VAL A 136 -21.44 -10.19 -2.86
C VAL A 136 -22.30 -11.17 -2.05
N LYS A 137 -23.62 -11.03 -2.13
CA LYS A 137 -24.57 -12.07 -1.69
C LYS A 137 -24.57 -13.20 -2.70
N TRP A 138 -24.08 -14.36 -2.27
CA TRP A 138 -24.00 -15.60 -3.05
C TRP A 138 -24.14 -16.77 -2.09
N ASP A 139 -24.81 -17.84 -2.50
CA ASP A 139 -25.20 -18.95 -1.61
C ASP A 139 -24.02 -19.69 -0.98
N LYS A 140 -22.85 -19.66 -1.63
CA LYS A 140 -21.59 -20.23 -1.12
C LYS A 140 -20.64 -19.21 -0.51
N ASN A 141 -21.05 -17.94 -0.44
CA ASN A 141 -20.33 -16.94 0.31
C ASN A 141 -20.83 -17.01 1.76
N GLY A 142 -19.92 -17.16 2.73
CA GLY A 142 -20.18 -17.29 4.19
C GLY A 142 -20.84 -16.08 4.86
N LEU A 143 -21.81 -15.45 4.18
CA LEU A 143 -22.62 -14.31 4.61
C LEU A 143 -23.66 -14.68 5.69
N GLU A 144 -23.77 -15.95 6.05
CA GLU A 144 -24.62 -16.42 7.17
C GLU A 144 -24.30 -15.67 8.48
N HIS A 145 -23.10 -15.10 8.61
CA HIS A 145 -22.66 -14.33 9.78
C HIS A 145 -23.02 -12.82 9.75
N MET A 146 -23.64 -12.30 8.68
CA MET A 146 -24.15 -10.91 8.67
C MET A 146 -25.53 -10.77 9.33
N GLY A 147 -26.13 -11.88 9.78
CA GLY A 147 -27.45 -11.95 10.38
C GLY A 147 -28.55 -12.30 9.37
N THR A 148 -29.69 -12.78 9.86
CA THR A 148 -30.91 -12.98 9.06
C THR A 148 -31.95 -11.90 9.40
N GLY A 149 -32.79 -11.55 8.43
CA GLY A 149 -33.85 -10.54 8.58
C GLY A 149 -33.41 -9.11 8.29
N ASP A 150 -33.88 -8.14 9.08
CA ASP A 150 -33.74 -6.69 8.89
C ASP A 150 -32.33 -6.12 9.11
N CYS A 151 -31.31 -6.98 9.11
CA CYS A 151 -29.91 -6.62 9.36
C CYS A 151 -29.28 -5.75 8.28
N CYS A 152 -29.86 -5.71 7.08
CA CYS A 152 -29.08 -5.50 5.87
C CYS A 152 -29.80 -4.67 4.80
N CYS A 153 -29.01 -4.01 3.96
CA CYS A 153 -29.39 -3.32 2.73
C CYS A 153 -28.92 -4.15 1.52
N GLU A 154 -29.81 -4.41 0.57
CA GLU A 154 -29.51 -5.20 -0.62
C GLU A 154 -29.68 -4.36 -1.89
N TYR A 155 -28.64 -4.31 -2.71
CA TYR A 155 -28.60 -3.64 -4.01
C TYR A 155 -28.56 -4.71 -5.09
N ASN A 156 -29.73 -4.96 -5.64
CA ASN A 156 -29.88 -5.90 -6.74
C ASN A 156 -29.66 -5.13 -8.03
N ASP A 157 -28.64 -5.51 -8.80
CA ASP A 157 -28.53 -5.04 -10.18
C ASP A 157 -29.47 -5.87 -11.05
N PRO A 158 -30.53 -5.27 -11.62
CA PRO A 158 -31.59 -6.02 -12.30
C PRO A 158 -31.10 -6.69 -13.60
N ARG A 159 -30.00 -6.22 -14.20
CA ARG A 159 -29.48 -6.74 -15.47
C ARG A 159 -28.58 -7.95 -15.26
N THR A 160 -27.66 -7.87 -14.29
CA THR A 160 -26.78 -8.98 -13.93
C THR A 160 -27.45 -9.99 -13.00
N GLY A 161 -28.49 -9.58 -12.27
CA GLY A 161 -29.13 -10.38 -11.23
C GLY A 161 -28.27 -10.52 -9.97
N GLU A 162 -27.21 -9.72 -9.85
CA GLU A 162 -26.31 -9.80 -8.73
C GLU A 162 -26.74 -8.89 -7.60
N THR A 163 -26.59 -9.41 -6.38
CA THR A 163 -26.91 -8.66 -5.17
C THR A 163 -25.63 -8.25 -4.47
N TRP A 164 -25.40 -6.95 -4.44
CA TRP A 164 -24.48 -6.37 -3.48
C TRP A 164 -25.21 -6.19 -2.15
N ARG A 165 -24.73 -6.82 -1.09
CA ARG A 165 -25.36 -6.75 0.22
C ARG A 165 -24.46 -6.00 1.18
N CYS A 166 -25.05 -5.10 1.95
CA CYS A 166 -24.41 -4.35 3.01
C CYS A 166 -25.18 -4.52 4.32
N GLN A 167 -24.53 -4.32 5.47
CA GLN A 167 -25.27 -4.18 6.73
C GLN A 167 -26.12 -2.91 6.72
N ARG A 168 -27.19 -2.88 7.50
CA ARG A 168 -28.09 -1.74 7.56
C ARG A 168 -27.45 -0.62 8.38
N PRO A 169 -27.44 0.62 7.87
CA PRO A 169 -27.02 1.77 8.67
C PRO A 169 -27.98 1.97 9.85
N LYS A 170 -27.47 2.48 10.98
CA LYS A 170 -28.25 2.71 12.20
C LYS A 170 -29.17 3.93 12.08
N LEU A 171 -28.76 4.94 11.31
CA LEU A 171 -29.40 6.24 11.21
C LEU A 171 -29.86 6.57 9.78
N LEU A 172 -29.18 6.04 8.76
CA LEU A 172 -29.38 6.33 7.35
C LEU A 172 -30.16 5.23 6.62
N PRO A 173 -31.01 5.61 5.65
CA PRO A 173 -31.73 4.65 4.84
C PRO A 173 -30.80 3.95 3.84
N CYS A 174 -31.23 2.80 3.32
CA CYS A 174 -30.40 2.02 2.41
C CYS A 174 -30.07 2.75 1.10
N ASN A 175 -30.96 3.58 0.57
CA ASN A 175 -30.69 4.33 -0.66
C ASN A 175 -29.60 5.42 -0.50
N ALA A 176 -29.07 5.62 0.70
CA ALA A 176 -28.01 6.57 0.95
C ALA A 176 -26.61 6.07 0.54
N LEU A 177 -26.44 4.86 -0.02
CA LEU A 177 -25.15 4.34 -0.47
C LEU A 177 -24.54 5.18 -1.60
N VAL A 178 -23.35 5.74 -1.38
CA VAL A 178 -22.64 6.61 -2.35
C VAL A 178 -21.31 6.01 -2.82
N TYR A 179 -20.52 5.39 -1.92
CA TYR A 179 -19.16 4.91 -2.24
C TYR A 179 -18.92 3.42 -1.96
N HIS A 180 -17.89 2.88 -2.61
CA HIS A 180 -17.37 1.53 -2.45
C HIS A 180 -15.85 1.53 -2.34
N SER A 181 -15.27 0.76 -1.41
CA SER A 181 -13.83 0.47 -1.35
C SER A 181 -13.56 -0.99 -1.01
N MET A 182 -12.36 -1.48 -1.31
CA MET A 182 -11.85 -2.69 -0.65
C MET A 182 -11.76 -2.45 0.87
N GLY A 183 -12.13 -3.46 1.67
CA GLY A 183 -12.05 -3.43 3.13
C GLY A 183 -10.83 -4.16 3.69
N GLY A 184 -10.39 -5.27 3.08
CA GLY A 184 -9.24 -6.03 3.55
C GLY A 184 -9.23 -7.49 3.08
N TYR A 185 -8.20 -8.22 3.49
CA TYR A 185 -8.07 -9.66 3.24
C TYR A 185 -8.27 -10.42 4.52
N ARG A 186 -8.81 -11.61 4.33
CA ARG A 186 -9.03 -12.49 5.41
C ARG A 186 -8.28 -13.84 5.12
N ASN A 187 -7.20 -14.12 5.87
CA ASN A 187 -6.25 -15.26 5.75
C ASN A 187 -6.59 -16.56 6.56
N ARG A 188 -7.28 -17.52 5.92
CA ARG A 188 -7.99 -18.68 6.53
C ARG A 188 -7.23 -19.74 7.34
N LEU A 189 -5.95 -19.55 7.46
CA LEU A 189 -5.10 -20.65 7.17
C LEU A 189 -4.62 -21.50 8.41
N THR A 190 -4.83 -22.85 8.50
CA THR A 190 -4.11 -23.75 9.44
C THR A 190 -2.59 -23.89 9.19
N ASN A 191 -1.86 -24.36 10.22
CA ASN A 191 -0.40 -24.37 10.24
C ASN A 191 0.26 -25.36 9.27
N THR A 192 -0.30 -26.56 9.11
CA THR A 192 0.24 -27.60 8.20
C THR A 192 0.26 -27.09 6.78
N GLU A 193 -0.78 -26.36 6.45
CA GLU A 193 -1.08 -26.10 5.10
C GLU A 193 -0.27 -24.84 4.74
N LYS A 194 -0.07 -23.88 5.69
CA LYS A 194 0.86 -22.74 5.65
C LYS A 194 2.29 -23.18 5.34
N MET A 195 2.63 -24.45 5.55
CA MET A 195 3.91 -25.06 5.23
C MET A 195 4.00 -25.67 3.82
N PHE A 196 2.99 -26.37 3.30
CA PHE A 196 2.92 -26.67 1.85
C PHE A 196 3.12 -25.41 1.08
N MET A 197 2.43 -24.45 1.65
CA MET A 197 2.45 -23.10 1.37
C MET A 197 3.78 -22.42 1.70
N LYS A 198 4.95 -23.07 1.72
CA LYS A 198 6.32 -22.48 1.80
C LYS A 198 7.24 -22.93 0.66
N GLN A 199 6.78 -23.78 -0.26
CA GLN A 199 7.45 -24.39 -1.43
C GLN A 199 7.04 -23.98 -2.91
N THR A 200 6.24 -22.92 -3.17
CA THR A 200 5.75 -22.30 -4.44
C THR A 200 6.85 -21.65 -5.30
N ASN A 201 6.59 -21.48 -6.59
CA ASN A 201 7.36 -20.65 -7.54
C ASN A 201 8.90 -20.87 -7.61
N LYS A 202 9.40 -22.00 -7.10
CA LYS A 202 10.83 -22.37 -7.10
C LYS A 202 11.30 -22.94 -8.43
N TYR A 203 12.53 -22.62 -8.82
CA TYR A 203 13.20 -23.30 -9.93
C TYR A 203 13.54 -24.75 -9.58
N ILE A 204 13.35 -25.62 -10.56
CA ILE A 204 13.74 -27.03 -10.49
C ILE A 204 15.11 -27.21 -11.13
N ASN A 205 15.98 -27.94 -10.45
CA ASN A 205 17.28 -28.30 -11.00
C ASN A 205 17.11 -29.40 -12.05
N GLY A 206 17.74 -29.26 -13.21
CA GLY A 206 17.65 -30.27 -14.26
C GLY A 206 18.71 -30.10 -15.33
N ASP A 207 18.46 -30.76 -16.46
CA ASP A 207 19.34 -30.76 -17.62
C ASP A 207 19.62 -29.34 -18.14
N LYS A 208 20.90 -29.04 -18.37
CA LYS A 208 21.39 -27.73 -18.83
C LYS A 208 21.96 -27.77 -20.25
N ARG A 209 21.84 -28.91 -20.95
CA ARG A 209 22.35 -29.09 -22.31
C ARG A 209 21.69 -28.07 -23.26
N ILE A 210 22.49 -27.58 -24.20
CA ILE A 210 22.03 -26.67 -25.25
C ILE A 210 21.37 -27.50 -26.34
N ILE A 211 20.14 -27.14 -26.70
CA ILE A 211 19.38 -27.76 -27.78
C ILE A 211 19.66 -26.99 -29.06
N LYS A 212 20.14 -27.67 -30.11
CA LYS A 212 20.38 -27.09 -31.43
C LYS A 212 19.19 -27.34 -32.34
N ILE A 213 18.65 -26.26 -32.92
CA ILE A 213 17.49 -26.27 -33.81
C ILE A 213 17.94 -25.79 -35.19
N LEU A 214 17.72 -26.62 -36.21
CA LEU A 214 18.09 -26.43 -37.61
C LEU A 214 16.85 -26.18 -38.46
N ASN A 215 17.03 -25.72 -39.68
CA ASN A 215 15.94 -25.50 -40.62
C ASN A 215 15.34 -26.84 -41.10
N SER A 216 14.07 -26.86 -41.51
CA SER A 216 13.47 -28.04 -42.16
C SER A 216 13.74 -28.02 -43.68
N ASP A 217 13.90 -29.20 -44.28
CA ASP A 217 14.13 -29.34 -45.75
C ASP A 217 12.91 -28.94 -46.61
N GLY A 218 11.76 -28.71 -45.97
CA GLY A 218 10.58 -28.05 -46.55
C GLY A 218 10.45 -26.65 -46.00
N ASN A 219 10.26 -25.67 -46.89
CA ASN A 219 10.23 -24.23 -46.61
C ASN A 219 8.91 -23.77 -45.97
N GLU A 220 8.40 -24.52 -44.99
CA GLU A 220 7.22 -24.11 -44.22
C GLU A 220 7.69 -23.23 -43.06
N ALA A 221 7.77 -21.92 -43.31
CA ALA A 221 7.72 -20.96 -42.22
C ALA A 221 6.47 -21.30 -41.39
N ILE A 222 6.60 -21.36 -40.06
CA ILE A 222 5.46 -21.45 -39.14
C ILE A 222 4.78 -20.07 -39.15
N ASP A 223 4.24 -19.70 -40.31
CA ASP A 223 3.58 -18.44 -40.55
C ASP A 223 2.09 -18.72 -40.54
N VAL A 224 1.42 -18.21 -39.50
CA VAL A 224 -0.03 -18.29 -39.43
C VAL A 224 -0.57 -17.31 -40.46
N THR A 225 -1.00 -17.83 -41.60
CA THR A 225 -1.56 -17.04 -42.70
C THR A 225 -2.99 -16.57 -42.42
N GLU A 226 -3.65 -17.17 -41.44
CA GLU A 226 -4.98 -16.80 -40.98
C GLU A 226 -4.98 -15.37 -40.41
N LYS A 227 -5.79 -14.49 -40.99
CA LYS A 227 -5.92 -13.11 -40.51
C LYS A 227 -6.66 -13.09 -39.18
N CYS A 228 -6.23 -12.22 -38.26
CA CYS A 228 -6.90 -12.09 -36.96
C CYS A 228 -8.36 -11.67 -37.12
N HIS A 229 -9.28 -12.51 -36.66
CA HIS A 229 -10.70 -12.24 -36.57
C HIS A 229 -11.30 -12.83 -35.28
N PRO A 230 -12.51 -12.42 -34.87
CA PRO A 230 -13.17 -13.00 -33.69
C PRO A 230 -13.46 -14.50 -33.85
N GLY A 231 -13.41 -15.25 -32.75
CA GLY A 231 -13.80 -16.67 -32.71
C GLY A 231 -12.65 -17.68 -32.91
N LEU A 232 -11.42 -17.21 -33.09
CA LEU A 232 -10.25 -18.06 -33.25
C LEU A 232 -9.92 -18.87 -31.99
N HIS A 233 -9.50 -20.13 -32.19
CA HIS A 233 -9.07 -21.00 -31.10
C HIS A 233 -7.65 -20.60 -30.65
N THR A 234 -7.41 -20.59 -29.33
CA THR A 234 -6.08 -20.32 -28.77
C THR A 234 -5.37 -21.63 -28.47
N PRO A 235 -4.33 -22.03 -29.23
CA PRO A 235 -3.58 -23.24 -28.97
C PRO A 235 -2.68 -23.09 -27.72
N VAL A 236 -2.15 -24.22 -27.23
CA VAL A 236 -1.09 -24.23 -26.22
C VAL A 236 0.19 -24.79 -26.85
N PRO A 237 1.29 -24.01 -26.89
CA PRO A 237 1.40 -22.60 -26.52
C PRO A 237 0.63 -21.67 -27.47
N ALA A 238 0.24 -20.48 -27.02
CA ALA A 238 -0.49 -19.50 -27.84
C ALA A 238 0.40 -18.74 -28.85
N GLY A 239 1.71 -18.93 -28.75
CA GLY A 239 2.73 -18.21 -29.52
C GLY A 239 4.09 -18.33 -28.86
N PHE A 240 5.05 -17.57 -29.36
CA PHE A 240 6.42 -17.52 -28.87
C PHE A 240 7.03 -16.14 -29.05
N TYR A 241 8.05 -15.85 -28.25
CA TYR A 241 8.94 -14.72 -28.47
C TYR A 241 10.11 -15.13 -29.34
N LEU A 242 10.52 -14.24 -30.25
CA LEU A 242 11.81 -14.25 -30.92
C LEU A 242 12.28 -12.80 -31.07
N ASN A 243 13.49 -12.48 -30.60
CA ASN A 243 14.06 -11.14 -30.62
C ASN A 243 13.15 -10.08 -29.95
N ASP A 244 12.55 -10.40 -28.80
CA ASP A 244 11.54 -9.60 -28.06
C ASP A 244 10.20 -9.40 -28.79
N VAL A 245 9.99 -10.04 -29.93
CA VAL A 245 8.77 -9.95 -30.70
C VAL A 245 7.89 -11.16 -30.42
N TRP A 246 6.64 -10.96 -30.02
CA TRP A 246 5.65 -12.02 -29.87
C TRP A 246 5.07 -12.40 -31.23
N THR A 247 5.25 -13.66 -31.62
CA THR A 247 4.60 -14.29 -32.77
C THR A 247 3.45 -15.17 -32.27
N SER A 248 2.24 -14.88 -32.71
CA SER A 248 1.02 -15.58 -32.30
C SER A 248 0.78 -16.84 -33.15
N PHE A 249 0.37 -17.94 -32.52
CA PHE A 249 -0.19 -19.09 -33.24
C PHE A 249 -1.69 -19.00 -33.48
N VAL A 250 -2.33 -17.97 -32.92
CA VAL A 250 -3.77 -17.75 -33.09
C VAL A 250 -4.08 -17.14 -34.45
N CYS A 251 -3.26 -16.20 -34.92
CA CYS A 251 -3.44 -15.49 -36.19
C CYS A 251 -2.18 -14.70 -36.57
N SER A 252 -2.13 -14.25 -37.82
CA SER A 252 -1.10 -13.35 -38.36
C SER A 252 -1.10 -12.00 -37.63
N THR A 253 -0.16 -11.79 -36.72
CA THR A 253 0.03 -10.52 -36.00
C THR A 253 0.91 -9.56 -36.78
N ARG A 254 0.47 -8.31 -36.92
CA ARG A 254 1.25 -7.24 -37.57
C ARG A 254 2.07 -6.45 -36.55
N HIS A 255 3.22 -5.93 -36.98
CA HIS A 255 3.98 -4.95 -36.21
C HIS A 255 3.55 -3.54 -36.57
N PHE A 256 3.28 -2.73 -35.56
CA PHE A 256 2.81 -1.37 -35.71
C PHE A 256 3.91 -0.38 -35.31
N THR A 257 4.22 0.54 -36.20
CA THR A 257 4.90 1.81 -35.89
C THR A 257 3.91 2.79 -35.27
N THR A 258 4.38 3.92 -34.72
CA THR A 258 3.49 4.99 -34.23
C THR A 258 2.51 5.47 -35.30
N GLN A 259 2.99 5.68 -36.54
CA GLN A 259 2.15 6.11 -37.64
C GLN A 259 1.08 5.07 -37.98
N THR A 260 1.50 3.81 -38.21
CA THR A 260 0.56 2.74 -38.56
C THR A 260 -0.38 2.38 -37.39
N THR A 261 0.02 2.62 -36.14
CA THR A 261 -0.89 2.55 -34.98
C THR A 261 -1.97 3.61 -35.07
N THR A 262 -1.59 4.86 -35.35
CA THR A 262 -2.55 5.98 -35.49
C THR A 262 -3.50 5.73 -36.66
N GLU A 263 -2.99 5.27 -37.80
CA GLU A 263 -3.79 4.88 -38.97
C GLU A 263 -4.74 3.70 -38.65
N CYS A 264 -4.27 2.72 -37.87
CA CYS A 264 -5.09 1.58 -37.45
C CYS A 264 -6.22 2.00 -36.49
N LEU A 265 -5.96 2.97 -35.61
CA LEU A 265 -6.94 3.48 -34.65
C LEU A 265 -7.84 4.56 -35.21
N LYS A 266 -7.53 5.10 -36.40
CA LYS A 266 -8.31 6.16 -37.06
C LYS A 266 -9.78 5.78 -37.18
N ASP A 267 -10.66 6.74 -36.87
CA ASP A 267 -12.11 6.57 -36.90
C ASP A 267 -12.60 5.44 -35.97
N LYS A 268 -11.94 5.24 -34.80
CA LYS A 268 -12.34 4.22 -33.82
C LYS A 268 -12.68 4.82 -32.45
N HIS A 269 -13.74 4.26 -31.87
CA HIS A 269 -14.18 4.49 -30.51
C HIS A 269 -13.80 3.28 -29.65
N ILE A 270 -12.86 3.45 -28.72
CA ILE A 270 -12.24 2.33 -28.01
C ILE A 270 -12.63 2.36 -26.53
N TYR A 271 -13.38 1.35 -26.10
CA TYR A 271 -13.88 1.20 -24.74
C TYR A 271 -13.13 0.10 -23.99
N MET A 272 -12.22 0.49 -23.11
CA MET A 272 -11.47 -0.41 -22.25
C MET A 272 -12.10 -0.51 -20.86
N MET A 273 -12.40 -1.72 -20.41
CA MET A 273 -13.05 -1.99 -19.13
C MET A 273 -12.30 -3.06 -18.34
N GLY A 274 -12.02 -2.84 -17.06
CA GLY A 274 -11.45 -3.94 -16.28
C GLY A 274 -10.69 -3.51 -15.04
N ASP A 275 -9.56 -4.13 -14.79
CA ASP A 275 -8.72 -3.84 -13.63
C ASP A 275 -7.55 -2.91 -13.97
N SER A 276 -6.66 -2.72 -13.01
CA SER A 276 -5.48 -1.88 -13.16
C SER A 276 -4.53 -2.33 -14.28
N THR A 277 -4.60 -3.59 -14.73
CA THR A 277 -3.80 -4.09 -15.85
C THR A 277 -4.38 -3.74 -17.21
N MET A 278 -5.69 -3.48 -17.30
CA MET A 278 -6.30 -2.89 -18.49
C MET A 278 -5.99 -1.39 -18.56
N ARG A 279 -5.90 -0.70 -17.41
CA ARG A 279 -5.49 0.71 -17.36
C ARG A 279 -4.11 0.93 -17.98
N GLN A 280 -3.20 -0.04 -17.85
CA GLN A 280 -1.88 0.02 -18.48
C GLN A 280 -1.95 0.10 -20.00
N TRP A 281 -2.94 -0.56 -20.64
CA TRP A 281 -3.14 -0.45 -22.08
C TRP A 281 -3.62 0.95 -22.47
N PHE A 282 -4.53 1.54 -21.69
CA PHE A 282 -4.95 2.93 -21.88
C PHE A 282 -3.74 3.89 -21.81
N GLU A 283 -2.93 3.77 -20.76
CA GLU A 283 -1.74 4.58 -20.55
C GLU A 283 -0.72 4.43 -21.69
N PHE A 284 -0.57 3.21 -22.23
CA PHE A 284 0.29 2.95 -23.37
C PHE A 284 -0.19 3.70 -24.62
N PHE A 285 -1.46 3.55 -25.01
CA PHE A 285 -1.99 4.20 -26.22
C PHE A 285 -2.00 5.73 -26.10
N ALA A 286 -2.36 6.27 -24.92
CA ALA A 286 -2.29 7.70 -24.63
C ALA A 286 -0.87 8.29 -24.76
N LYS A 287 0.17 7.45 -24.61
CA LYS A 287 1.56 7.85 -24.81
C LYS A 287 2.08 7.55 -26.22
N ALA A 288 1.66 6.44 -26.81
CA ALA A 288 2.21 5.92 -28.06
C ALA A 288 1.68 6.65 -29.31
N VAL A 289 0.49 7.25 -29.23
CA VAL A 289 -0.12 8.08 -30.29
C VAL A 289 0.05 9.56 -29.90
N PRO A 290 1.01 10.31 -30.51
CA PRO A 290 1.38 11.65 -30.03
C PRO A 290 0.25 12.70 -30.10
N THR A 291 -0.69 12.50 -31.01
CA THR A 291 -1.85 13.35 -31.26
C THR A 291 -3.01 13.08 -30.28
N LEU A 292 -3.03 11.94 -29.59
CA LEU A 292 -4.02 11.61 -28.57
C LEU A 292 -3.75 12.42 -27.30
N LYS A 293 -4.74 13.20 -26.83
CA LYS A 293 -4.62 14.04 -25.63
C LYS A 293 -5.54 13.53 -24.54
N GLN A 294 -4.96 13.20 -23.38
CA GLN A 294 -5.74 12.80 -22.21
C GLN A 294 -6.49 14.00 -21.62
N MET A 295 -7.78 13.81 -21.36
CA MET A 295 -8.64 14.79 -20.71
C MET A 295 -8.65 14.59 -19.19
N ASN A 296 -8.62 15.70 -18.44
CA ASN A 296 -8.82 15.65 -17.00
C ASN A 296 -10.32 15.66 -16.68
N LEU A 297 -10.88 14.47 -16.43
CA LEU A 297 -12.31 14.32 -16.08
C LEU A 297 -12.59 14.53 -14.58
N HIS A 298 -11.59 14.94 -13.78
CA HIS A 298 -11.70 15.12 -12.33
C HIS A 298 -12.16 13.85 -11.57
N VAL A 299 -11.89 12.68 -12.14
CA VAL A 299 -12.23 11.37 -11.56
C VAL A 299 -11.04 10.73 -10.86
N GLN A 300 -11.32 9.63 -10.17
CA GLN A 300 -10.27 8.83 -9.54
C GLN A 300 -9.45 8.07 -10.56
N TYR A 301 -8.16 8.39 -10.60
CA TYR A 301 -7.24 7.79 -11.54
C TYR A 301 -7.23 6.25 -11.50
N GLN A 302 -7.38 5.64 -10.32
CA GLN A 302 -7.35 4.18 -10.13
C GLN A 302 -8.63 3.45 -10.60
N SER A 303 -9.76 4.14 -10.76
CA SER A 303 -11.03 3.53 -11.18
C SER A 303 -11.61 4.13 -12.48
N GLY A 304 -11.10 5.28 -12.91
CA GLY A 304 -11.63 6.01 -14.06
C GLY A 304 -13.01 6.62 -13.75
N PRO A 305 -13.76 7.03 -14.78
CA PRO A 305 -13.44 6.92 -16.21
C PRO A 305 -12.27 7.82 -16.65
N LEU A 306 -11.33 7.30 -17.43
CA LEU A 306 -10.28 8.06 -18.12
C LEU A 306 -10.65 8.20 -19.60
N MET A 307 -10.29 9.33 -20.21
CA MET A 307 -10.54 9.58 -21.63
C MET A 307 -9.33 10.24 -22.27
N ALA A 308 -9.02 9.84 -23.51
CA ALA A 308 -8.05 10.53 -24.36
C ALA A 308 -8.61 10.63 -25.79
N VAL A 309 -8.44 11.80 -26.42
CA VAL A 309 -9.07 12.10 -27.71
C VAL A 309 -8.04 12.65 -28.70
N ASP A 310 -8.16 12.24 -29.95
CA ASP A 310 -7.48 12.79 -31.12
C ASP A 310 -8.55 13.23 -32.12
N VAL A 311 -8.78 14.54 -32.17
CA VAL A 311 -9.81 15.14 -33.01
C VAL A 311 -9.46 15.04 -34.50
N VAL A 312 -8.16 15.01 -34.85
CA VAL A 312 -7.70 15.00 -36.25
C VAL A 312 -7.95 13.64 -36.88
N ASN A 313 -7.69 12.58 -36.13
CA ASN A 313 -7.86 11.20 -36.59
C ASN A 313 -9.18 10.57 -36.13
N ASN A 314 -10.06 11.34 -35.49
CA ASN A 314 -11.35 10.90 -34.96
C ASN A 314 -11.20 9.63 -34.10
N ILE A 315 -10.33 9.72 -33.08
CA ILE A 315 -10.05 8.63 -32.14
C ILE A 315 -10.47 9.09 -30.76
N ASP A 316 -11.26 8.27 -30.07
CA ASP A 316 -11.42 8.37 -28.63
C ASP A 316 -11.13 7.05 -27.94
N LEU A 317 -10.46 7.19 -26.82
CA LEU A 317 -10.05 6.11 -25.96
C LEU A 317 -10.66 6.33 -24.60
N HIS A 318 -11.43 5.36 -24.15
CA HIS A 318 -12.10 5.34 -22.86
C HIS A 318 -11.53 4.21 -22.02
N TRP A 319 -11.23 4.48 -20.75
CA TRP A 319 -10.93 3.43 -19.79
C TRP A 319 -11.76 3.57 -18.52
N ARG A 320 -12.31 2.48 -18.02
CA ARG A 320 -13.00 2.44 -16.71
C ARG A 320 -12.77 1.12 -15.99
N ALA A 321 -12.91 1.15 -14.67
CA ALA A 321 -12.86 -0.07 -13.89
C ALA A 321 -14.15 -0.90 -14.01
N HIS A 322 -14.04 -2.22 -13.79
CA HIS A 322 -15.21 -3.09 -13.71
C HIS A 322 -16.02 -2.86 -12.42
N GLY A 323 -17.32 -3.20 -12.44
CA GLY A 323 -18.21 -3.12 -11.26
C GLY A 323 -17.83 -4.02 -10.08
N VAL A 324 -18.58 -3.95 -8.99
CA VAL A 324 -18.27 -4.72 -7.76
C VAL A 324 -18.18 -6.23 -8.03
N PRO A 325 -17.27 -7.00 -7.41
CA PRO A 325 -16.35 -6.63 -6.33
C PRO A 325 -14.99 -6.10 -6.84
N LEU A 326 -14.90 -4.79 -7.09
CA LEU A 326 -13.67 -4.13 -7.51
C LEU A 326 -12.76 -3.87 -6.30
N ARG A 327 -11.50 -4.31 -6.36
CA ARG A 327 -10.49 -4.00 -5.33
C ARG A 327 -9.87 -2.64 -5.65
N THR A 328 -10.38 -1.58 -5.03
CA THR A 328 -9.96 -0.20 -5.29
C THR A 328 -10.04 0.65 -4.03
N ARG A 329 -9.49 1.87 -4.13
CA ARG A 329 -9.75 2.95 -3.19
C ARG A 329 -11.20 3.42 -3.31
N LYS A 330 -11.76 4.02 -2.26
CA LYS A 330 -13.17 4.47 -2.08
C LYS A 330 -13.62 5.29 -3.27
N THR A 331 -14.36 4.70 -4.19
CA THR A 331 -14.81 5.33 -5.43
C THR A 331 -16.32 5.34 -5.49
N ALA A 332 -16.90 6.26 -6.25
CA ALA A 332 -18.35 6.39 -6.35
C ALA A 332 -18.95 5.09 -6.91
N VAL A 333 -19.98 4.55 -6.27
CA VAL A 333 -20.71 3.37 -6.78
C VAL A 333 -21.31 3.67 -8.16
N ALA A 334 -21.72 4.93 -8.37
CA ALA A 334 -22.16 5.45 -9.66
C ALA A 334 -21.08 5.42 -10.77
N SER A 335 -19.81 5.20 -10.44
CA SER A 335 -18.73 5.01 -11.43
C SER A 335 -18.38 3.53 -11.63
N LEU A 336 -19.02 2.61 -10.89
CA LEU A 336 -18.73 1.18 -10.87
C LEU A 336 -19.72 0.38 -11.69
N HIS A 337 -19.60 0.51 -12.99
CA HIS A 337 -20.51 -0.16 -13.89
C HIS A 337 -20.05 -1.58 -14.17
N TYR A 338 -20.99 -2.51 -14.10
CA TYR A 338 -20.74 -3.88 -14.56
C TYR A 338 -20.41 -3.85 -16.04
N VAL A 339 -19.37 -4.59 -16.43
CA VAL A 339 -18.92 -4.68 -17.84
C VAL A 339 -20.07 -5.08 -18.76
N SER A 340 -21.00 -5.94 -18.31
CA SER A 340 -22.21 -6.29 -19.06
C SER A 340 -23.15 -5.11 -19.27
N ASN A 341 -23.36 -4.27 -18.25
CA ASN A 341 -24.29 -3.14 -18.34
C ASN A 341 -23.72 -2.06 -19.28
N GLU A 342 -22.42 -1.81 -19.19
CA GLU A 342 -21.69 -0.96 -20.14
C GLU A 342 -21.87 -1.45 -21.57
N ILE A 343 -21.63 -2.74 -21.79
CA ILE A 343 -21.78 -3.35 -23.10
C ILE A 343 -23.22 -3.23 -23.59
N ASP A 344 -24.23 -3.42 -22.74
CA ASP A 344 -25.64 -3.30 -23.09
C ASP A 344 -26.04 -1.87 -23.47
N ASP A 345 -25.43 -0.86 -22.86
CA ASP A 345 -25.73 0.56 -23.11
C ASP A 345 -25.00 1.12 -24.35
N LEU A 346 -24.04 0.38 -24.93
CA LEU A 346 -23.32 0.79 -26.14
C LEU A 346 -24.07 0.43 -27.43
N GLY A 347 -24.11 1.37 -28.37
CA GLY A 347 -24.71 1.14 -29.71
C GLY A 347 -23.94 0.12 -30.56
N GLY A 348 -22.61 0.05 -30.42
CA GLY A 348 -21.75 -0.83 -31.21
C GLY A 348 -21.40 -0.27 -32.58
N GLY A 349 -21.12 -1.15 -33.54
CA GLY A 349 -20.88 -0.83 -34.95
C GLY A 349 -19.42 -1.03 -35.40
N PRO A 350 -19.15 -0.85 -36.70
CA PRO A 350 -17.85 -1.16 -37.32
C PRO A 350 -16.67 -0.32 -36.81
N HIS A 351 -16.97 0.83 -36.19
CA HIS A 351 -15.99 1.75 -35.62
C HIS A 351 -15.81 1.57 -34.10
N THR A 352 -16.59 0.68 -33.48
CA THR A 352 -16.58 0.48 -32.02
C THR A 352 -15.70 -0.72 -31.65
N VAL A 353 -14.73 -0.49 -30.76
CA VAL A 353 -13.87 -1.54 -30.19
C VAL A 353 -14.08 -1.61 -28.69
N ILE A 354 -14.45 -2.78 -28.20
CA ILE A 354 -14.63 -3.05 -26.78
C ILE A 354 -13.51 -3.98 -26.33
N ILE A 355 -12.79 -3.60 -25.28
CA ILE A 355 -11.73 -4.40 -24.69
C ILE A 355 -12.05 -4.57 -23.21
N PHE A 356 -12.05 -5.80 -22.70
CA PHE A 356 -12.19 -5.98 -21.27
C PHE A 356 -11.28 -7.05 -20.67
N ASN A 357 -11.00 -6.91 -19.38
CA ASN A 357 -10.38 -7.97 -18.60
C ASN A 357 -11.02 -8.11 -17.23
N LEU A 358 -10.92 -9.32 -16.68
CA LEU A 358 -11.26 -9.63 -15.31
C LEU A 358 -10.21 -10.62 -14.80
N GLY A 359 -9.68 -10.41 -13.60
CA GLY A 359 -8.66 -11.33 -13.09
C GLY A 359 -8.39 -11.23 -11.60
N PRO A 360 -7.39 -10.44 -11.16
CA PRO A 360 -6.89 -10.48 -9.78
C PRO A 360 -7.97 -10.23 -8.71
N HIS A 361 -9.04 -9.51 -9.05
CA HIS A 361 -10.12 -9.18 -8.11
C HIS A 361 -11.05 -10.35 -7.80
N PHE A 362 -11.13 -11.33 -8.71
CA PHE A 362 -12.04 -12.48 -8.61
C PHE A 362 -11.39 -13.75 -8.06
N THR A 363 -10.07 -13.75 -7.87
CA THR A 363 -9.28 -14.94 -7.46
C THR A 363 -9.68 -15.55 -6.11
N THR A 364 -10.41 -14.80 -5.28
CA THR A 364 -10.85 -15.24 -3.95
C THR A 364 -12.26 -15.79 -3.92
N TYR A 365 -13.04 -15.62 -4.98
CA TYR A 365 -14.43 -16.05 -5.05
C TYR A 365 -14.56 -17.44 -5.68
N PRO A 366 -15.66 -18.16 -5.41
CA PRO A 366 -15.84 -19.50 -5.93
C PRO A 366 -15.97 -19.41 -7.45
N LEU A 367 -15.54 -20.46 -8.13
CA LEU A 367 -15.54 -20.46 -9.60
C LEU A 367 -16.93 -20.25 -10.17
N ASP A 368 -18.00 -20.72 -9.50
CA ASP A 368 -19.36 -20.54 -9.98
C ASP A 368 -19.83 -19.08 -9.98
N PHE A 369 -19.41 -18.25 -9.01
CA PHE A 369 -19.64 -16.81 -9.04
C PHE A 369 -18.89 -16.13 -10.19
N PHE A 370 -17.61 -16.48 -10.38
CA PHE A 370 -16.84 -15.95 -11.50
C PHE A 370 -17.45 -16.40 -12.85
N THR A 371 -17.92 -17.64 -12.93
CA THR A 371 -18.67 -18.16 -14.08
C THR A 371 -19.97 -17.36 -14.28
N HIS A 372 -20.74 -17.08 -13.23
CA HIS A 372 -21.94 -16.25 -13.32
C HIS A 372 -21.61 -14.88 -13.93
N ARG A 373 -20.59 -14.19 -13.42
CA ARG A 373 -20.10 -12.90 -13.95
C ARG A 373 -19.80 -12.99 -15.44
N VAL A 374 -18.98 -13.98 -15.82
CA VAL A 374 -18.54 -14.17 -17.21
C VAL A 374 -19.73 -14.50 -18.11
N LEU A 375 -20.70 -15.29 -17.65
CA LEU A 375 -21.91 -15.62 -18.42
C LEU A 375 -22.82 -14.40 -18.64
N ARG A 376 -22.92 -13.47 -17.67
CA ARG A 376 -23.65 -12.20 -17.87
C ARG A 376 -22.97 -11.29 -18.88
N ILE A 377 -21.64 -11.17 -18.81
CA ILE A 377 -20.88 -10.43 -19.82
C ILE A 377 -21.01 -11.10 -21.19
N ARG A 378 -20.95 -12.44 -21.26
CA ARG A 378 -21.19 -13.18 -22.51
C ARG A 378 -22.57 -12.87 -23.07
N LYS A 379 -23.63 -12.86 -22.24
CA LYS A 379 -24.99 -12.52 -22.70
C LYS A 379 -25.04 -11.10 -23.28
N ALA A 380 -24.44 -10.12 -22.61
CA ALA A 380 -24.38 -8.74 -23.09
C ALA A 380 -23.59 -8.62 -24.40
N VAL A 381 -22.45 -9.31 -24.52
CA VAL A 381 -21.66 -9.38 -25.76
C VAL A 381 -22.47 -10.01 -26.89
N LEU A 382 -23.19 -11.09 -26.63
CA LEU A 382 -24.06 -11.73 -27.64
C LEU A 382 -25.19 -10.79 -28.08
N ALA A 383 -25.83 -10.09 -27.15
CA ALA A 383 -26.86 -9.10 -27.47
C ALA A 383 -26.30 -7.92 -28.26
N LEU A 384 -25.08 -7.47 -27.95
CA LEU A 384 -24.37 -6.42 -28.71
C LEU A 384 -24.06 -6.88 -30.12
N LEU A 385 -23.50 -8.08 -30.29
CA LEU A 385 -23.19 -8.62 -31.60
C LEU A 385 -24.44 -8.96 -32.41
N GLN A 386 -25.57 -9.25 -31.76
CA GLN A 386 -26.85 -9.42 -32.45
C GLN A 386 -27.38 -8.10 -33.01
N ARG A 387 -27.27 -6.99 -32.26
CA ARG A 387 -27.74 -5.67 -32.71
C ARG A 387 -26.73 -4.93 -33.60
N ALA A 388 -25.45 -5.21 -33.44
CA ALA A 388 -24.35 -4.56 -34.14
C ALA A 388 -23.21 -5.58 -34.41
N PRO A 389 -23.37 -6.46 -35.41
CA PRO A 389 -22.48 -7.60 -35.65
C PRO A 389 -21.04 -7.20 -36.00
N ASP A 390 -20.83 -6.00 -36.55
CA ASP A 390 -19.50 -5.51 -36.92
C ASP A 390 -18.70 -4.94 -35.74
N THR A 391 -19.24 -4.99 -34.51
CA THR A 391 -18.53 -4.53 -33.31
C THR A 391 -17.35 -5.43 -32.97
N THR A 392 -16.17 -4.86 -32.73
CA THR A 392 -15.01 -5.65 -32.30
C THR A 392 -14.99 -5.80 -30.79
N VAL A 393 -14.91 -7.04 -30.27
CA VAL A 393 -14.80 -7.32 -28.83
C VAL A 393 -13.54 -8.14 -28.53
N ILE A 394 -12.70 -7.64 -27.63
CA ILE A 394 -11.42 -8.22 -27.22
C ILE A 394 -11.46 -8.53 -25.73
N ILE A 395 -11.08 -9.76 -25.37
CA ILE A 395 -10.95 -10.19 -23.97
C ILE A 395 -9.48 -10.35 -23.65
N LYS A 396 -8.96 -9.47 -22.78
CA LYS A 396 -7.58 -9.56 -22.30
C LYS A 396 -7.53 -10.51 -21.09
N THR A 397 -6.57 -11.43 -21.08
CA THR A 397 -6.32 -12.37 -19.98
C THR A 397 -5.45 -11.76 -18.87
N VAL A 398 -5.18 -12.53 -17.82
CA VAL A 398 -4.54 -12.08 -16.58
C VAL A 398 -3.02 -11.88 -16.72
N ASN A 399 -2.45 -10.88 -16.01
CA ASN A 399 -1.00 -10.63 -15.94
C ASN A 399 -0.33 -11.42 -14.80
N THR A 400 1.01 -11.56 -14.83
CA THR A 400 1.85 -12.15 -13.76
C THR A 400 2.78 -11.12 -13.09
N GLY A 401 2.83 -11.01 -11.75
CA GLY A 401 3.82 -10.22 -10.96
C GLY A 401 3.55 -10.18 -9.42
N TYR A 402 4.57 -10.10 -8.53
CA TYR A 402 4.41 -10.12 -7.05
C TYR A 402 5.08 -8.93 -6.30
N LYS A 403 4.34 -8.28 -5.39
CA LYS A 403 4.81 -7.26 -4.42
C LYS A 403 4.13 -7.47 -3.06
N ALA A 404 4.80 -8.00 -2.04
CA ALA A 404 4.23 -8.22 -0.71
C ALA A 404 5.29 -8.16 0.41
N SER A 405 4.93 -7.74 1.62
CA SER A 405 5.81 -7.73 2.81
C SER A 405 5.04 -7.65 4.14
N VAL A 406 5.65 -8.10 5.24
CA VAL A 406 5.09 -8.08 6.63
C VAL A 406 6.19 -7.81 7.64
N PHE A 407 5.86 -7.17 8.76
CA PHE A 407 6.76 -6.97 9.88
C PHE A 407 6.92 -8.26 10.71
N GLY A 408 8.14 -8.59 11.10
CA GLY A 408 8.45 -9.72 11.98
C GLY A 408 8.56 -9.28 13.44
N GLU A 409 7.97 -10.03 14.37
CA GLU A 409 8.17 -9.86 15.80
C GLU A 409 9.55 -10.39 16.19
N VAL A 410 10.34 -9.60 16.92
CA VAL A 410 11.66 -9.99 17.42
C VAL A 410 11.60 -10.06 18.94
N VAL A 411 11.94 -11.23 19.50
CA VAL A 411 12.00 -11.48 20.93
C VAL A 411 13.44 -11.77 21.32
N ASP A 412 13.95 -10.99 22.28
CA ASP A 412 15.25 -11.23 22.90
C ASP A 412 15.10 -12.35 23.95
N LEU A 413 15.92 -13.40 23.84
CA LEU A 413 15.92 -14.53 24.77
C LEU A 413 16.88 -14.33 25.96
N LEU A 414 17.50 -13.14 26.05
CA LEU A 414 18.38 -12.70 27.15
C LEU A 414 19.64 -13.56 27.34
N ASN A 415 20.04 -14.30 26.31
CA ASN A 415 21.25 -15.15 26.30
C ASN A 415 22.13 -14.91 25.06
N GLY A 416 21.90 -13.80 24.34
CA GLY A 416 22.57 -13.49 23.07
C GLY A 416 21.88 -14.08 21.83
N SER A 417 20.83 -14.88 22.00
CA SER A 417 19.98 -15.37 20.90
C SER A 417 18.67 -14.59 20.81
N TYR A 418 18.13 -14.48 19.60
CA TYR A 418 16.86 -13.82 19.33
C TYR A 418 15.94 -14.78 18.57
N SER A 419 14.65 -14.76 18.91
CA SER A 419 13.61 -15.41 18.14
C SER A 419 12.95 -14.38 17.23
N VAL A 420 12.78 -14.71 15.95
CA VAL A 420 12.05 -13.87 15.00
C VAL A 420 10.83 -14.65 14.48
N ARG A 421 9.66 -14.05 14.61
CA ARG A 421 8.39 -14.64 14.19
C ARG A 421 7.77 -13.77 13.10
N PHE A 422 7.51 -14.38 11.94
CA PHE A 422 6.74 -13.75 10.86
C PHE A 422 5.37 -14.39 10.76
N LEU A 423 4.34 -13.57 10.60
CA LEU A 423 3.02 -14.04 10.20
C LEU A 423 2.99 -14.11 8.67
N LEU A 424 2.59 -15.26 8.11
CA LEU A 424 2.57 -15.51 6.67
C LEU A 424 1.19 -15.13 6.12
N LEU A 425 1.12 -14.03 5.37
CA LEU A 425 -0.12 -13.27 5.16
C LEU A 425 -0.57 -13.14 3.70
N TRP A 426 0.26 -13.59 2.76
CA TRP A 426 -0.07 -13.62 1.34
C TRP A 426 0.28 -14.96 0.73
N VAL A 427 -0.26 -15.24 -0.43
CA VAL A 427 0.10 -16.38 -1.26
C VAL A 427 1.11 -15.94 -2.30
N GLY A 428 2.08 -16.79 -2.62
CA GLY A 428 3.24 -16.48 -3.44
C GLY A 428 4.54 -16.42 -2.65
N GLU A 429 5.62 -16.09 -3.32
CA GLU A 429 6.95 -16.12 -2.71
C GLU A 429 7.15 -15.11 -1.59
N ALA A 430 7.93 -15.50 -0.59
CA ALA A 430 8.47 -14.62 0.44
C ALA A 430 9.92 -15.01 0.73
N GLN A 431 10.68 -14.07 1.26
CA GLN A 431 12.00 -14.31 1.83
C GLN A 431 12.05 -13.60 3.17
N VAL A 432 12.85 -14.12 4.10
CA VAL A 432 13.08 -13.48 5.38
C VAL A 432 14.32 -12.61 5.27
N ALA A 433 14.21 -11.40 5.78
CA ALA A 433 15.36 -10.53 6.03
C ALA A 433 15.32 -10.13 7.50
N VAL A 434 16.44 -10.29 8.18
CA VAL A 434 16.64 -9.79 9.55
C VAL A 434 17.68 -8.69 9.50
N ARG A 435 17.45 -7.62 10.25
CA ARG A 435 18.39 -6.51 10.37
C ARG A 435 18.73 -6.26 11.83
N LEU A 436 20.02 -6.14 12.12
CA LEU A 436 20.49 -5.56 13.36
C LEU A 436 20.39 -4.04 13.25
N ILE A 437 19.35 -3.46 13.85
CA ILE A 437 19.14 -2.01 13.85
C ILE A 437 20.22 -1.33 14.71
N HIS A 438 20.41 -1.79 15.94
CA HIS A 438 21.50 -1.39 16.84
C HIS A 438 21.98 -2.61 17.63
N SER A 439 23.31 -2.77 17.78
CA SER A 439 23.87 -3.78 18.69
C SER A 439 23.62 -3.42 20.15
N SER A 440 23.81 -4.38 21.08
CA SER A 440 23.75 -4.14 22.52
C SER A 440 24.68 -3.00 22.95
N GLU A 441 25.88 -2.95 22.40
CA GLU A 441 26.88 -1.92 22.69
C GLU A 441 26.40 -0.57 22.18
N ALA A 442 25.90 -0.50 20.94
CA ALA A 442 25.32 0.73 20.39
C ALA A 442 24.11 1.20 21.21
N VAL A 443 23.28 0.28 21.71
CA VAL A 443 22.16 0.60 22.63
C VAL A 443 22.67 1.18 23.95
N GLN A 444 23.75 0.65 24.52
CA GLN A 444 24.35 1.21 25.73
C GLN A 444 24.94 2.60 25.49
N VAL A 445 25.57 2.83 24.33
CA VAL A 445 26.02 4.17 23.91
C VAL A 445 24.84 5.13 23.82
N LEU A 446 23.77 4.75 23.12
CA LEU A 446 22.56 5.56 23.02
C LEU A 446 21.98 5.86 24.42
N LYS A 447 21.85 4.86 25.27
CA LYS A 447 21.36 5.04 26.65
C LYS A 447 22.25 6.01 27.43
N HIS A 448 23.56 5.79 27.44
CA HIS A 448 24.53 6.63 28.14
C HIS A 448 24.39 8.10 27.72
N HIS A 449 24.42 8.38 26.41
CA HIS A 449 24.34 9.74 25.91
C HIS A 449 22.99 10.41 26.21
N ARG A 450 21.85 9.71 26.09
CA ARG A 450 20.58 10.30 26.58
C ARG A 450 20.66 10.66 28.07
N ASP A 451 21.33 9.85 28.88
CA ASP A 451 21.39 10.04 30.32
C ASP A 451 22.51 11.01 30.77
N THR A 452 23.47 11.39 29.92
CA THR A 452 24.60 12.25 30.32
C THR A 452 24.77 13.52 29.49
N ASP A 453 24.31 13.55 28.23
CA ASP A 453 24.54 14.67 27.31
C ASP A 453 23.32 15.04 26.46
N SER A 454 22.15 15.13 27.09
CA SER A 454 20.89 15.47 26.40
C SER A 454 20.93 16.80 25.62
N ASP A 455 21.83 17.71 25.98
CA ASP A 455 22.07 18.99 25.31
C ASP A 455 22.88 18.88 23.99
N ARG A 456 23.17 17.66 23.53
CA ARG A 456 23.87 17.41 22.25
C ARG A 456 23.15 17.94 21.02
N VAL A 457 21.86 18.27 21.14
CA VAL A 457 21.15 19.16 20.21
C VAL A 457 21.00 20.52 20.91
N PHE A 458 21.49 21.57 20.27
CA PHE A 458 21.33 22.93 20.77
C PHE A 458 20.57 23.80 19.77
N PHE A 459 19.98 24.88 20.27
CA PHE A 459 19.09 25.76 19.53
C PHE A 459 19.61 27.19 19.60
N ASN A 460 19.16 28.01 18.67
CA ASN A 460 19.50 29.42 18.62
C ASN A 460 18.25 30.26 18.87
N GLY A 461 18.35 31.21 19.80
CA GLY A 461 17.38 32.30 19.98
C GLY A 461 17.94 33.56 19.34
N TYR A 462 17.11 34.24 18.55
CA TYR A 462 17.46 35.51 17.89
C TYR A 462 16.73 36.65 18.57
N TYR A 463 17.49 37.58 19.12
CA TYR A 463 17.00 38.75 19.82
C TYR A 463 17.17 39.95 18.91
N GLU A 464 16.11 40.71 18.71
CA GLU A 464 16.13 41.86 17.82
C GLU A 464 15.45 43.05 18.49
N GLY A 465 16.07 44.23 18.40
CA GLY A 465 15.55 45.43 19.05
C GLY A 465 16.28 46.71 18.63
N PRO A 466 15.82 47.88 19.09
CA PRO A 466 16.47 49.14 18.80
C PRO A 466 17.81 49.27 19.52
N GLY A 467 18.84 49.64 18.77
CA GLY A 467 20.16 50.01 19.29
C GLY A 467 20.39 51.52 19.34
N PRO A 468 21.60 51.94 19.75
CA PRO A 468 22.01 53.34 19.67
C PRO A 468 21.79 53.89 18.26
N ASN A 469 21.30 55.13 18.16
CA ASN A 469 21.05 55.84 16.89
C ASN A 469 20.05 55.15 15.92
N LYS A 470 19.01 54.49 16.44
CA LYS A 470 17.96 53.79 15.65
C LYS A 470 18.50 52.65 14.76
N THR A 471 19.70 52.15 15.03
CA THR A 471 20.21 50.95 14.37
C THR A 471 19.46 49.70 14.87
N ARG A 472 19.24 48.69 14.02
CA ARG A 472 18.64 47.42 14.45
C ARG A 472 19.74 46.53 15.02
N LEU A 473 19.69 46.26 16.33
CA LEU A 473 20.54 45.25 16.94
C LEU A 473 19.94 43.86 16.71
N SER A 474 20.81 42.89 16.48
CA SER A 474 20.44 41.48 16.35
C SER A 474 21.50 40.65 17.06
N GLU A 475 21.11 39.90 18.08
CA GLU A 475 21.98 38.98 18.80
C GLU A 475 21.47 37.55 18.66
N THR A 476 22.38 36.60 18.48
CA THR A 476 22.05 35.17 18.45
C THR A 476 22.70 34.50 19.65
N VAL A 477 21.90 33.84 20.48
CA VAL A 477 22.34 33.18 21.69
C VAL A 477 21.91 31.72 21.68
N LYS A 478 22.62 30.87 22.44
CA LYS A 478 22.24 29.46 22.56
C LYS A 478 21.05 29.31 23.50
N CYS A 479 20.15 28.43 23.14
CA CYS A 479 18.98 28.05 23.94
C CYS A 479 18.86 26.53 24.03
N ASN A 480 18.20 26.07 25.10
CA ASN A 480 17.76 24.69 25.25
C ASN A 480 16.62 24.58 26.28
N VAL A 481 16.11 23.37 26.43
CA VAL A 481 15.20 23.01 27.52
C VAL A 481 15.91 23.17 28.86
N LYS A 482 15.26 23.78 29.86
CA LYS A 482 15.68 23.70 31.26
C LYS A 482 14.97 22.49 31.90
N TRP A 483 15.75 21.51 32.34
CA TRP A 483 15.29 20.32 33.02
C TRP A 483 16.39 19.88 34.00
N ASP A 484 16.03 19.51 35.22
CA ASP A 484 16.96 19.34 36.35
C ASP A 484 17.86 18.07 36.24
N LYS A 485 18.08 17.55 35.02
CA LYS A 485 18.86 16.33 34.74
C LYS A 485 19.70 16.41 33.46
N ASN A 486 20.81 15.67 33.44
CA ASN A 486 21.51 15.15 32.26
C ASN A 486 22.06 16.19 31.26
N GLY A 487 22.68 17.25 31.79
CA GLY A 487 23.45 18.22 30.99
C GLY A 487 22.64 19.41 30.44
N LEU A 488 21.34 19.48 30.74
CA LEU A 488 20.48 20.62 30.39
C LEU A 488 20.67 21.83 31.33
N GLU A 489 21.36 21.65 32.46
CA GLU A 489 21.71 22.72 33.40
C GLU A 489 23.07 23.39 33.13
N HIS A 490 23.89 22.91 32.17
CA HIS A 490 25.22 23.46 31.89
C HIS A 490 25.26 24.91 31.39
N MET A 491 24.10 25.56 31.18
CA MET A 491 24.00 26.99 30.87
C MET A 491 24.14 27.90 32.10
N GLY A 492 24.33 27.36 33.32
CA GLY A 492 24.43 28.11 34.57
C GLY A 492 23.06 28.39 35.21
N THR A 493 23.04 28.87 36.46
CA THR A 493 21.84 29.29 37.20
C THR A 493 21.87 30.80 37.49
N GLY A 494 20.72 31.44 37.67
CA GLY A 494 20.61 32.87 38.02
C GLY A 494 20.74 33.84 36.83
N ASP A 495 21.51 34.92 37.00
CA ASP A 495 21.63 36.06 36.06
C ASP A 495 22.31 35.77 34.70
N CYS A 496 22.67 34.52 34.44
CA CYS A 496 23.26 34.11 33.16
C CYS A 496 22.27 34.14 31.99
N CYS A 497 20.97 34.09 32.29
CA CYS A 497 20.02 33.44 31.40
C CYS A 497 18.67 34.17 31.32
N CYS A 498 18.01 34.00 30.18
CA CYS A 498 16.61 34.34 29.96
C CYS A 498 15.78 33.06 30.06
N GLU A 499 14.78 33.04 30.95
CA GLU A 499 13.88 31.91 31.13
C GLU A 499 12.47 32.27 30.65
N TYR A 500 11.95 31.45 29.74
CA TYR A 500 10.61 31.56 29.18
C TYR A 500 9.79 30.41 29.72
N ASN A 501 9.02 30.70 30.77
CA ASN A 501 8.15 29.75 31.41
C ASN A 501 6.79 29.78 30.73
N ASP A 502 6.35 28.63 30.22
CA ASP A 502 4.98 28.49 29.77
C ASP A 502 4.08 28.17 30.98
N PRO A 503 3.14 29.05 31.36
CA PRO A 503 2.38 28.90 32.61
C PRO A 503 1.40 27.72 32.59
N ARG A 504 1.02 27.22 31.41
CA ARG A 504 0.06 26.11 31.26
C ARG A 504 0.74 24.74 31.34
N THR A 505 1.88 24.58 30.68
CA THR A 505 2.67 23.34 30.71
C THR A 505 3.62 23.25 31.88
N GLY A 506 4.04 24.39 32.44
CA GLY A 506 5.10 24.47 33.45
C GLY A 506 6.49 24.22 32.87
N GLU A 507 6.64 24.19 31.54
CA GLU A 507 7.94 23.98 30.90
C GLU A 507 8.71 25.28 30.76
N THR A 508 10.02 25.19 30.94
CA THR A 508 10.92 26.34 30.81
C THR A 508 11.83 26.16 29.60
N TRP A 509 11.71 27.09 28.66
CA TRP A 509 12.73 27.29 27.64
C TRP A 509 13.78 28.27 28.15
N ARG A 510 15.05 27.91 28.08
CA ARG A 510 16.14 28.74 28.60
C ARG A 510 17.08 29.14 27.47
N CYS A 511 17.42 30.42 27.43
CA CYS A 511 18.45 30.97 26.54
C CYS A 511 19.54 31.65 27.37
N GLN A 512 20.76 31.69 26.85
CA GLN A 512 21.78 32.58 27.40
C GLN A 512 21.30 34.03 27.27
N ARG A 513 21.63 34.87 28.25
CA ARG A 513 21.27 36.29 28.23
C ARG A 513 22.05 37.01 27.10
N PRO A 514 21.37 37.69 26.16
CA PRO A 514 22.05 38.54 25.18
C PRO A 514 22.79 39.69 25.89
N LYS A 515 23.85 40.20 25.27
CA LYS A 515 24.76 41.18 25.90
C LYS A 515 24.13 42.57 25.98
N SER A 516 23.34 42.95 24.98
CA SER A 516 22.87 44.32 24.80
C SER A 516 21.35 44.44 24.74
N LEU A 517 20.64 43.34 24.49
CA LEU A 517 19.17 43.32 24.39
C LEU A 517 18.51 42.76 25.66
N PRO A 518 17.27 43.16 25.99
CA PRO A 518 16.51 42.56 27.08
C PRO A 518 15.95 41.17 26.70
N CYS A 519 15.60 40.34 27.69
CA CYS A 519 15.06 39.00 27.44
C CYS A 519 13.75 39.00 26.64
N ASN A 520 12.89 40.01 26.79
CA ASN A 520 11.66 40.11 26.00
C ASN A 520 11.89 40.42 24.50
N ALA A 521 13.14 40.65 24.07
CA ALA A 521 13.49 40.91 22.68
C ALA A 521 13.65 39.62 21.84
N LEU A 522 13.38 38.43 22.37
CA LEU A 522 13.42 37.17 21.61
C LEU A 522 12.34 37.14 20.51
N VAL A 523 12.77 37.09 19.24
CA VAL A 523 11.87 37.11 18.08
C VAL A 523 11.82 35.77 17.37
N TYR A 524 12.97 35.10 17.19
CA TYR A 524 13.04 33.86 16.41
C TYR A 524 13.73 32.72 17.14
N HIS A 525 13.42 31.51 16.71
CA HIS A 525 14.02 30.24 17.12
C HIS A 525 14.51 29.48 15.89
N SER A 526 15.63 28.77 16.01
CA SER A 526 16.04 27.77 15.03
C SER A 526 16.80 26.63 15.69
N MET A 527 16.91 25.51 14.98
CA MET A 527 17.90 24.49 15.32
C MET A 527 19.31 25.06 15.13
N GLY A 528 20.16 24.95 16.16
CA GLY A 528 21.53 25.44 16.14
C GLY A 528 22.55 24.42 15.64
N GLY A 529 22.31 23.13 15.90
CA GLY A 529 23.12 22.04 15.36
C GLY A 529 23.26 20.85 16.30
N TYR A 530 24.19 19.97 15.93
CA TYR A 530 24.51 18.73 16.64
C TYR A 530 25.91 18.80 17.25
N ARG A 531 26.09 18.27 18.45
CA ARG A 531 27.40 18.06 19.09
C ARG A 531 27.64 16.58 19.25
N ASN A 532 28.52 16.02 18.43
CA ASN A 532 28.90 14.62 18.56
C ASN A 532 29.93 14.47 19.66
N ARG A 533 29.55 13.84 20.79
CA ARG A 533 30.44 13.57 21.93
C ARG A 533 30.88 12.11 22.01
N LEU A 534 30.65 11.32 20.96
CA LEU A 534 31.10 9.92 20.92
C LEU A 534 32.63 9.85 21.01
N THR A 535 33.13 9.02 21.91
CA THR A 535 34.51 8.55 21.91
C THR A 535 34.79 7.71 20.65
N ASN A 536 36.07 7.45 20.36
CA ASN A 536 36.43 6.63 19.22
C ASN A 536 35.86 5.20 19.30
N THR A 537 35.84 4.61 20.49
CA THR A 537 35.25 3.29 20.73
C THR A 537 33.73 3.29 20.50
N GLU A 538 33.02 4.31 21.00
CA GLU A 538 31.57 4.40 20.81
C GLU A 538 31.20 4.65 19.34
N LYS A 539 32.00 5.43 18.60
CA LYS A 539 31.84 5.57 17.14
C LYS A 539 31.92 4.21 16.44
N MET A 540 32.84 3.33 16.86
CA MET A 540 32.93 1.98 16.29
C MET A 540 31.64 1.18 16.53
N PHE A 541 31.08 1.19 17.74
CA PHE A 541 29.79 0.53 18.01
C PHE A 541 28.66 1.11 17.15
N MET A 542 28.63 2.43 16.97
CA MET A 542 27.63 3.09 16.13
C MET A 542 27.76 2.78 14.63
N THR A 543 28.89 2.24 14.16
CA THR A 543 29.03 1.74 12.77
C THR A 543 28.38 0.38 12.52
N GLN A 544 28.08 -0.38 13.58
CA GLN A 544 27.42 -1.69 13.53
C GLN A 544 25.89 -1.55 13.61
N THR A 545 25.36 -0.52 12.94
CA THR A 545 23.93 -0.20 12.90
C THR A 545 23.36 -0.46 11.51
N ASN A 546 22.07 -0.81 11.47
CA ASN A 546 21.31 -1.13 10.27
C ASN A 546 21.98 -2.17 9.36
N LYS A 547 22.51 -3.25 9.94
CA LYS A 547 23.18 -4.33 9.20
C LYS A 547 22.21 -5.44 8.89
N GLY A 548 22.15 -5.87 7.63
CA GLY A 548 21.51 -7.14 7.27
C GLY A 548 22.24 -8.28 7.97
N ILE A 549 21.50 -9.17 8.60
CA ILE A 549 22.05 -10.39 9.19
C ILE A 549 21.98 -11.47 8.12
N ASN A 550 23.13 -12.03 7.74
CA ASN A 550 23.18 -13.16 6.83
C ASN A 550 22.47 -14.36 7.46
N GLY A 551 21.61 -15.03 6.70
CA GLY A 551 20.77 -16.12 7.19
C GLY A 551 20.26 -16.99 6.05
N ASP A 552 19.25 -17.82 6.33
CA ASP A 552 18.65 -18.73 5.35
C ASP A 552 18.02 -17.94 4.18
N GLU A 553 18.57 -18.08 2.97
CA GLU A 553 18.09 -17.40 1.75
C GLU A 553 16.99 -18.19 1.02
N ARG A 554 16.53 -19.30 1.59
CA ARG A 554 15.43 -20.07 1.03
C ARG A 554 14.22 -19.16 0.86
N ILE A 555 13.80 -19.00 -0.38
CA ILE A 555 12.46 -18.50 -0.68
C ILE A 555 11.46 -19.38 0.08
N ILE A 556 10.77 -18.75 1.02
CA ILE A 556 9.65 -19.22 1.80
C ILE A 556 8.46 -18.93 0.94
N ASN A 557 8.09 -19.90 0.16
CA ASN A 557 7.12 -19.63 -0.84
C ASN A 557 5.74 -19.73 -0.22
N ILE A 558 5.13 -18.65 0.24
CA ILE A 558 3.87 -18.66 0.97
C ILE A 558 2.73 -19.15 0.07
N PHE A 559 1.72 -19.86 0.55
CA PHE A 559 0.53 -20.10 -0.22
C PHE A 559 -0.72 -20.17 0.73
N HIS A 560 -1.91 -20.54 0.24
CA HIS A 560 -3.12 -20.82 1.04
C HIS A 560 -3.01 -22.08 1.88
N SER A 561 -3.44 -22.08 3.11
CA SER A 561 -3.49 -23.25 3.94
C SER A 561 -4.95 -23.80 4.01
N ASP A 562 -5.20 -25.13 4.00
CA ASP A 562 -6.47 -25.92 4.04
C ASP A 562 -7.50 -25.55 5.15
N GLY A 563 -7.40 -24.39 5.79
CA GLY A 563 -8.32 -23.89 6.82
C GLY A 563 -8.99 -22.56 6.47
N ASN A 564 -10.23 -22.46 7.00
CA ASN A 564 -11.31 -21.47 7.24
C ASN A 564 -11.25 -20.08 7.99
N GLU A 565 -10.14 -19.43 8.33
CA GLU A 565 -10.01 -18.22 9.21
C GLU A 565 -9.58 -16.85 8.66
N ALA A 566 -10.45 -16.09 8.04
CA ALA A 566 -9.94 -15.04 7.23
C ALA A 566 -9.52 -13.91 8.21
N ILE A 567 -8.24 -13.51 8.32
CA ILE A 567 -7.73 -12.31 9.06
C ILE A 567 -8.30 -10.97 8.54
N ASP A 568 -9.63 -10.87 8.43
CA ASP A 568 -10.33 -9.62 8.24
C ASP A 568 -10.54 -9.08 9.62
N VAL A 569 -9.94 -7.93 9.88
CA VAL A 569 -10.39 -7.15 11.01
C VAL A 569 -11.70 -6.50 10.62
N THR A 570 -12.75 -7.07 11.19
CA THR A 570 -14.13 -6.64 10.98
C THR A 570 -14.51 -5.50 11.93
N GLU A 571 -13.76 -5.29 12.99
CA GLU A 571 -13.96 -4.20 13.94
C GLU A 571 -13.80 -2.85 13.25
N LYS A 572 -14.79 -1.96 13.40
CA LYS A 572 -14.64 -0.59 12.90
C LYS A 572 -13.62 0.14 13.75
N CYS A 573 -12.88 1.04 13.12
CA CYS A 573 -11.95 1.88 13.84
C CYS A 573 -12.71 2.75 14.87
N HIS A 574 -12.44 2.56 16.15
CA HIS A 574 -12.96 3.37 17.26
C HIS A 574 -11.84 3.62 18.28
N PRO A 575 -12.02 4.56 19.23
CA PRO A 575 -10.97 4.85 20.19
C PRO A 575 -10.74 3.67 21.15
N GLY A 576 -9.52 3.57 21.69
CA GLY A 576 -9.17 2.54 22.69
C GLY A 576 -8.77 1.16 22.13
N LEU A 577 -8.60 1.03 20.81
CA LEU A 577 -8.16 -0.22 20.18
C LEU A 577 -6.70 -0.57 20.50
N HIS A 578 -6.44 -1.85 20.76
CA HIS A 578 -5.09 -2.37 21.00
C HIS A 578 -4.35 -2.64 19.67
N THR A 579 -3.04 -2.37 19.63
CA THR A 579 -2.21 -2.64 18.44
C THR A 579 -1.50 -3.99 18.57
N PRO A 580 -1.84 -5.02 17.77
CA PRO A 580 -1.15 -6.31 17.79
C PRO A 580 0.23 -6.24 17.11
N VAL A 581 1.02 -7.31 17.26
CA VAL A 581 2.28 -7.52 16.52
C VAL A 581 2.18 -8.82 15.70
N PRO A 582 2.23 -8.76 14.35
CA PRO A 582 2.28 -7.53 13.55
C PRO A 582 0.96 -6.72 13.62
N ALA A 583 1.02 -5.42 13.35
CA ALA A 583 -0.14 -4.52 13.27
C ALA A 583 -0.85 -4.56 11.91
N GLY A 584 -0.28 -5.29 10.96
CA GLY A 584 -0.78 -5.43 9.59
C GLY A 584 0.31 -5.89 8.61
N PHE A 585 0.01 -5.83 7.32
CA PHE A 585 0.92 -6.24 6.23
C PHE A 585 0.65 -5.52 4.92
N TYR A 586 1.65 -5.52 4.03
CA TYR A 586 1.51 -5.07 2.65
C TYR A 586 1.23 -6.21 1.69
N LEU A 587 0.19 -6.05 0.88
CA LEU A 587 -0.03 -6.85 -0.32
C LEU A 587 -0.34 -5.91 -1.50
N ASN A 588 0.49 -5.97 -2.54
CA ASN A 588 0.38 -5.12 -3.73
C ASN A 588 0.29 -3.62 -3.39
N ASP A 589 1.18 -3.14 -2.51
CA ASP A 589 1.29 -1.72 -2.10
C ASP A 589 0.13 -1.21 -1.24
N VAL A 590 -0.70 -2.13 -0.73
CA VAL A 590 -1.85 -1.86 0.13
C VAL A 590 -1.62 -2.45 1.52
N TRP A 591 -1.75 -1.61 2.55
CA TRP A 591 -1.69 -2.00 3.94
C TRP A 591 -3.03 -2.56 4.40
N THR A 592 -3.02 -3.80 4.90
CA THR A 592 -4.14 -4.42 5.60
C THR A 592 -3.82 -4.39 7.09
N SER A 593 -4.61 -3.67 7.88
CA SER A 593 -4.39 -3.53 9.34
C SER A 593 -5.04 -4.67 10.12
N PHE A 594 -4.38 -5.06 11.22
CA PHE A 594 -4.91 -5.93 12.25
C PHE A 594 -5.48 -5.18 13.47
N VAL A 595 -5.49 -3.85 13.44
CA VAL A 595 -6.02 -3.00 14.51
C VAL A 595 -7.51 -2.76 14.33
N CYS A 596 -7.92 -2.40 13.11
CA CYS A 596 -9.31 -2.18 12.73
C CYS A 596 -9.48 -2.33 11.21
N SER A 597 -10.73 -2.32 10.76
CA SER A 597 -11.08 -2.30 9.34
C SER A 597 -10.60 -0.99 8.69
N THR A 598 -9.46 -1.05 8.01
CA THR A 598 -8.94 0.07 7.22
C THR A 598 -9.76 0.24 5.94
N ARG A 599 -10.15 1.47 5.68
CA ARG A 599 -10.78 1.90 4.44
C ARG A 599 -9.76 2.55 3.54
N HIS A 600 -9.90 2.32 2.25
CA HIS A 600 -9.07 3.00 1.26
C HIS A 600 -9.82 4.19 0.71
N PHE A 601 -9.24 5.38 0.67
CA PHE A 601 -9.93 6.60 0.24
C PHE A 601 -9.46 7.07 -1.14
N THR A 602 -10.39 7.50 -1.99
CA THR A 602 -10.05 8.26 -3.20
C THR A 602 -10.24 9.77 -2.99
N THR A 603 -9.79 10.61 -3.92
CA THR A 603 -9.88 12.09 -3.81
C THR A 603 -11.28 12.58 -3.44
N GLN A 604 -12.33 12.16 -4.15
CA GLN A 604 -13.72 12.59 -3.90
C GLN A 604 -14.12 12.29 -2.46
N THR A 605 -13.66 11.16 -1.98
CA THR A 605 -14.18 10.56 -0.77
C THR A 605 -13.37 10.87 0.47
N THR A 606 -12.13 11.29 0.22
CA THR A 606 -11.37 12.13 1.12
C THR A 606 -12.11 13.45 1.31
N THR A 607 -12.45 14.18 0.24
CA THR A 607 -13.17 15.46 0.36
C THR A 607 -14.45 15.33 1.20
N GLU A 608 -15.21 14.26 1.01
CA GLU A 608 -16.44 14.07 1.78
C GLU A 608 -16.23 13.64 3.21
N CYS A 609 -15.23 12.81 3.46
CA CYS A 609 -14.85 12.51 4.83
C CYS A 609 -14.40 13.77 5.56
N LEU A 610 -13.77 14.71 4.86
CA LEU A 610 -13.33 15.98 5.42
C LEU A 610 -14.43 17.06 5.43
N LYS A 611 -15.54 16.86 4.71
CA LYS A 611 -16.62 17.85 4.58
C LYS A 611 -17.16 18.23 5.95
N ASP A 612 -17.38 19.53 6.15
CA ASP A 612 -17.87 20.12 7.40
C ASP A 612 -16.95 19.81 8.59
N LYS A 613 -15.64 19.69 8.38
CA LYS A 613 -14.66 19.44 9.46
C LYS A 613 -13.59 20.51 9.55
N HIS A 614 -13.28 20.85 10.81
CA HIS A 614 -12.14 21.67 11.21
C HIS A 614 -11.02 20.75 11.65
N ILE A 615 -9.93 20.69 10.88
CA ILE A 615 -8.86 19.71 11.11
C ILE A 615 -7.59 20.42 11.57
N TYR A 616 -7.19 20.14 12.81
CA TYR A 616 -6.00 20.72 13.43
C TYR A 616 -4.89 19.67 13.55
N MET A 617 -3.89 19.78 12.68
CA MET A 617 -2.68 18.95 12.71
C MET A 617 -1.53 19.67 13.42
N MET A 618 -0.97 19.04 14.45
CA MET A 618 0.12 19.62 15.24
C MET A 618 1.26 18.62 15.39
N GLY A 619 2.50 19.00 15.06
CA GLY A 619 3.59 18.05 15.25
C GLY A 619 4.88 18.38 14.56
N ASP A 620 5.51 17.38 13.96
CA ASP A 620 6.77 17.53 13.24
C ASP A 620 6.59 17.51 11.72
N SER A 621 7.71 17.48 11.00
CA SER A 621 7.73 17.46 9.54
C SER A 621 7.04 16.22 8.92
N THR A 622 6.86 15.12 9.66
CA THR A 622 6.14 13.93 9.16
C THR A 622 4.62 14.13 9.25
N MET A 623 4.12 14.90 10.21
CA MET A 623 2.73 15.36 10.23
C MET A 623 2.47 16.35 9.08
N ARG A 624 3.45 17.18 8.72
CA ARG A 624 3.35 18.09 7.57
C ARG A 624 3.15 17.33 6.25
N GLN A 625 3.69 16.13 6.11
CA GLN A 625 3.46 15.30 4.91
C GLN A 625 1.98 14.92 4.75
N TRP A 626 1.22 14.78 5.85
CA TRP A 626 -0.23 14.55 5.77
C TRP A 626 -0.97 15.81 5.29
N PHE A 627 -0.59 16.99 5.79
CA PHE A 627 -1.10 18.27 5.26
C PHE A 627 -0.83 18.41 3.76
N GLU A 628 0.42 18.19 3.33
CA GLU A 628 0.83 18.25 1.93
C GLU A 628 0.08 17.23 1.06
N PHE A 629 -0.19 16.04 1.61
CA PHE A 629 -1.00 15.03 0.93
C PHE A 629 -2.41 15.56 0.67
N PHE A 630 -3.09 16.10 1.68
CA PHE A 630 -4.46 16.62 1.50
C PHE A 630 -4.53 17.81 0.57
N ALA A 631 -3.62 18.78 0.71
CA ALA A 631 -3.54 19.96 -0.17
C ALA A 631 -3.33 19.57 -1.65
N LYS A 632 -2.69 18.44 -1.92
CA LYS A 632 -2.52 17.91 -3.28
C LYS A 632 -3.68 17.00 -3.71
N ALA A 633 -4.22 16.21 -2.80
CA ALA A 633 -5.20 15.16 -3.10
C ALA A 633 -6.62 15.71 -3.26
N VAL A 634 -6.94 16.86 -2.63
CA VAL A 634 -8.26 17.51 -2.72
C VAL A 634 -8.13 18.76 -3.59
N PRO A 635 -8.58 18.75 -4.86
CA PRO A 635 -8.35 19.84 -5.81
C PRO A 635 -8.97 21.19 -5.41
N THR A 636 -10.04 21.15 -4.62
CA THR A 636 -10.80 22.31 -4.12
C THR A 636 -10.22 22.90 -2.84
N LEU A 637 -9.27 22.20 -2.19
CA LEU A 637 -8.63 22.64 -0.95
C LEU A 637 -7.46 23.57 -1.30
N ASN A 638 -7.70 24.87 -1.22
CA ASN A 638 -6.74 25.89 -1.63
C ASN A 638 -5.85 26.29 -0.47
N GLN A 639 -4.54 26.10 -0.62
CA GLN A 639 -3.57 26.52 0.39
C GLN A 639 -3.42 28.05 0.40
N MET A 640 -3.51 28.63 1.59
CA MET A 640 -3.33 30.07 1.83
C MET A 640 -1.87 30.41 2.11
N ASN A 641 -1.37 31.52 1.56
CA ASN A 641 -0.04 32.02 1.88
C ASN A 641 -0.10 32.93 3.11
N LEU A 642 0.30 32.40 4.27
CA LEU A 642 0.32 33.15 5.54
C LEU A 642 1.62 33.95 5.74
N HIS A 643 2.52 34.00 4.74
CA HIS A 643 3.82 34.68 4.81
C HIS A 643 4.72 34.21 5.98
N VAL A 644 4.59 32.94 6.38
CA VAL A 644 5.39 32.31 7.44
C VAL A 644 6.41 31.33 6.88
N GLN A 645 7.29 30.82 7.75
CA GLN A 645 8.20 29.76 7.37
C GLN A 645 7.43 28.43 7.18
N TYR A 646 7.32 28.00 5.93
CA TYR A 646 6.67 26.77 5.49
C TYR A 646 7.05 25.49 6.29
N GLN A 647 8.32 25.34 6.70
CA GLN A 647 8.76 24.13 7.43
C GLN A 647 8.23 24.01 8.86
N SER A 648 7.77 25.11 9.46
CA SER A 648 7.26 25.18 10.84
C SER A 648 5.81 25.64 10.91
N GLY A 649 5.31 26.28 9.86
CA GLY A 649 3.94 26.79 9.81
C GLY A 649 3.75 28.02 10.72
N PRO A 650 2.49 28.37 11.03
CA PRO A 650 1.27 27.66 10.66
C PRO A 650 1.00 27.64 9.14
N LEU A 651 0.41 26.57 8.66
CA LEU A 651 -0.11 26.40 7.31
C LEU A 651 -1.63 26.25 7.39
N MET A 652 -2.32 26.74 6.37
CA MET A 652 -3.77 26.64 6.26
C MET A 652 -4.13 26.33 4.81
N ALA A 653 -5.11 25.45 4.62
CA ALA A 653 -5.77 25.26 3.34
C ALA A 653 -7.28 25.20 3.56
N VAL A 654 -8.04 25.83 2.66
CA VAL A 654 -9.48 26.03 2.81
C VAL A 654 -10.22 25.60 1.55
N ASP A 655 -11.30 24.87 1.76
CA ASP A 655 -12.30 24.53 0.75
C ASP A 655 -13.63 25.14 1.20
N VAL A 656 -14.00 26.26 0.58
CA VAL A 656 -15.22 27.01 0.93
C VAL A 656 -16.48 26.25 0.52
N GLU A 657 -16.41 25.45 -0.56
CA GLU A 657 -17.56 24.71 -1.08
C GLU A 657 -17.95 23.55 -0.15
N ASN A 658 -16.96 22.87 0.40
CA ASN A 658 -17.16 21.72 1.29
C ASN A 658 -17.03 22.08 2.78
N ASN A 659 -16.88 23.36 3.10
CA ASN A 659 -16.72 23.85 4.48
C ASN A 659 -15.60 23.08 5.22
N ILE A 660 -14.42 23.03 4.59
CA ILE A 660 -13.23 22.35 5.13
C ILE A 660 -12.17 23.41 5.38
N ASP A 661 -11.61 23.44 6.58
CA ASP A 661 -10.35 24.08 6.88
C ASP A 661 -9.38 23.08 7.48
N LEU A 662 -8.20 23.05 6.88
CA LEU A 662 -7.11 22.21 7.27
C LEU A 662 -5.99 23.11 7.79
N HIS A 663 -5.66 22.92 9.06
CA HIS A 663 -4.58 23.61 9.74
C HIS A 663 -3.43 22.65 9.99
N TRP A 664 -2.21 23.09 9.71
CA TRP A 664 -1.01 22.40 10.18
C TRP A 664 -0.07 23.37 10.87
N ARG A 665 0.48 22.99 12.02
CA ARG A 665 1.58 23.73 12.63
C ARG A 665 2.56 22.82 13.34
N ALA A 666 3.80 23.29 13.47
CA ALA A 666 4.80 22.56 14.22
C ALA A 666 4.53 22.63 15.73
N HIS A 667 4.93 21.60 16.47
CA HIS A 667 4.90 21.60 17.92
C HIS A 667 5.89 22.64 18.49
N GLY A 668 5.62 23.14 19.70
CA GLY A 668 6.50 24.07 20.41
C GLY A 668 7.90 23.52 20.72
N VAL A 669 8.78 24.35 21.28
CA VAL A 669 10.17 23.96 21.60
C VAL A 669 10.24 22.67 22.45
N PRO A 670 11.23 21.78 22.29
CA PRO A 670 12.39 21.88 21.39
C PRO A 670 12.07 21.44 19.95
N LEU A 671 11.83 22.39 19.05
CA LEU A 671 11.49 22.12 17.65
C LEU A 671 12.74 22.20 16.77
N ARG A 672 13.09 21.14 16.05
CA ARG A 672 14.21 21.15 15.11
C ARG A 672 13.75 21.70 13.75
N THR A 673 13.89 23.01 13.56
CA THR A 673 13.41 23.71 12.35
C THR A 673 14.37 24.82 11.90
N ARG A 674 14.09 25.40 10.72
CA ARG A 674 14.73 26.64 10.25
C ARG A 674 14.28 27.84 11.08
N LYS A 675 14.95 28.99 10.93
CA LYS A 675 14.61 30.25 11.62
C LYS A 675 13.11 30.55 11.47
N THR A 676 12.40 30.56 12.60
CA THR A 676 10.94 30.66 12.72
C THR A 676 10.61 31.63 13.84
N ALA A 677 9.54 32.41 13.69
CA ALA A 677 9.10 33.33 14.74
C ALA A 677 8.67 32.56 15.99
N VAL A 678 9.15 32.95 17.18
CA VAL A 678 8.77 32.31 18.45
C VAL A 678 7.27 32.44 18.70
N ALA A 679 6.67 33.57 18.28
CA ALA A 679 5.23 33.79 18.33
C ALA A 679 4.40 32.78 17.50
N SER A 680 5.02 31.98 16.63
CA SER A 680 4.34 30.92 15.88
C SER A 680 4.53 29.52 16.50
N LEU A 681 5.39 29.38 17.51
CA LEU A 681 5.72 28.13 18.18
C LEU A 681 4.83 27.90 19.40
N HIS A 682 3.82 27.04 19.26
CA HIS A 682 2.83 26.81 20.30
C HIS A 682 2.93 25.37 20.80
N TYR A 683 2.78 25.17 22.11
CA TYR A 683 2.71 23.84 22.71
C TYR A 683 1.39 23.17 22.31
N VAL A 684 1.45 21.88 21.96
CA VAL A 684 0.26 21.10 21.55
C VAL A 684 -0.84 21.15 22.60
N SER A 685 -0.49 21.09 23.89
CA SER A 685 -1.47 21.20 24.99
C SER A 685 -2.16 22.56 25.02
N ASN A 686 -1.42 23.65 24.77
CA ASN A 686 -1.98 25.00 24.82
C ASN A 686 -2.95 25.23 23.68
N GLU A 687 -2.59 24.76 22.48
CA GLU A 687 -3.49 24.76 21.33
C GLU A 687 -4.76 23.97 21.63
N ILE A 688 -4.63 22.77 22.21
CA ILE A 688 -5.79 21.96 22.59
C ILE A 688 -6.65 22.67 23.63
N ASP A 689 -6.07 23.33 24.64
CA ASP A 689 -6.80 24.07 25.66
C ASP A 689 -7.60 25.26 25.09
N ASP A 690 -7.10 25.91 24.04
CA ASP A 690 -7.73 27.06 23.40
C ASP A 690 -8.80 26.66 22.36
N LEU A 691 -8.94 25.37 22.03
CA LEU A 691 -9.95 24.87 21.09
C LEU A 691 -11.26 24.53 21.82
N GLY A 692 -12.39 24.96 21.23
CA GLY A 692 -13.73 24.61 21.73
C GLY A 692 -14.04 23.11 21.63
N GLY A 693 -13.57 22.44 20.58
CA GLY A 693 -13.91 21.06 20.26
C GLY A 693 -15.30 20.92 19.61
N GLY A 694 -15.79 19.68 19.54
CA GLY A 694 -17.12 19.34 19.05
C GLY A 694 -17.11 18.24 17.97
N PRO A 695 -18.30 17.82 17.50
CA PRO A 695 -18.45 16.70 16.57
C PRO A 695 -17.82 16.93 15.19
N HIS A 696 -17.54 18.19 14.84
CA HIS A 696 -16.90 18.60 13.58
C HIS A 696 -15.40 18.87 13.72
N THR A 697 -14.84 18.80 14.94
CA THR A 697 -13.43 19.09 15.19
C THR A 697 -12.61 17.81 15.23
N VAL A 698 -11.53 17.79 14.46
CA VAL A 698 -10.55 16.71 14.43
C VAL A 698 -9.19 17.27 14.86
N ILE A 699 -8.63 16.71 15.90
CA ILE A 699 -7.30 17.05 16.39
C ILE A 699 -6.36 15.89 16.12
N ILE A 700 -5.25 16.17 15.44
CA ILE A 700 -4.25 15.17 15.09
C ILE A 700 -2.91 15.68 15.59
N PHE A 701 -2.18 14.87 16.36
CA PHE A 701 -0.83 15.24 16.73
C PHE A 701 0.18 14.10 16.68
N ASN A 702 1.45 14.48 16.51
CA ASN A 702 2.58 13.58 16.70
C ASN A 702 3.73 14.28 17.42
N LEU A 703 4.56 13.47 18.07
CA LEU A 703 5.81 13.88 18.69
C LEU A 703 6.82 12.76 18.46
N GLY A 704 8.06 13.09 18.12
CA GLY A 704 9.04 12.04 17.93
C GLY A 704 10.47 12.53 17.75
N PRO A 705 10.97 12.68 16.51
CA PRO A 705 12.40 12.85 16.24
C PRO A 705 13.06 14.02 16.95
N HIS A 706 12.29 15.04 17.32
CA HIS A 706 12.83 16.21 18.01
C HIS A 706 13.16 15.96 19.48
N PHE A 707 12.53 14.95 20.08
CA PHE A 707 12.66 14.58 21.50
C PHE A 707 13.66 13.44 21.74
N THR A 708 14.19 12.79 20.69
CA THR A 708 15.03 11.58 20.78
C THR A 708 16.29 11.74 21.62
N THR A 709 16.82 12.95 21.76
CA THR A 709 18.03 13.22 22.53
C THR A 709 17.78 13.55 23.99
N TYR A 710 16.52 13.81 24.37
CA TYR A 710 16.17 14.26 25.71
C TYR A 710 15.84 13.10 26.65
N PRO A 711 15.91 13.32 27.98
CA PRO A 711 15.55 12.31 28.95
C PRO A 711 14.10 11.86 28.80
N LEU A 712 13.82 10.60 29.09
CA LEU A 712 12.46 10.05 28.98
C LEU A 712 11.49 10.72 29.97
N ASP A 713 11.95 11.19 31.12
CA ASP A 713 11.08 11.88 32.08
C ASP A 713 10.64 13.27 31.59
N PHE A 714 11.49 14.01 30.87
CA PHE A 714 11.11 15.24 30.18
C PHE A 714 10.03 14.97 29.12
N PHE A 715 10.25 13.96 28.27
CA PHE A 715 9.24 13.59 27.28
C PHE A 715 7.95 13.11 27.94
N THR A 716 8.04 12.34 29.02
CA THR A 716 6.89 11.90 29.82
C THR A 716 6.12 13.09 30.36
N HIS A 717 6.79 14.10 30.91
CA HIS A 717 6.16 15.34 31.35
C HIS A 717 5.39 16.02 30.21
N ARG A 718 6.03 16.21 29.04
CA ARG A 718 5.37 16.80 27.85
C ARG A 718 4.11 16.04 27.47
N VAL A 719 4.20 14.71 27.38
CA VAL A 719 3.07 13.87 26.99
C VAL A 719 1.95 13.91 28.03
N LEU A 720 2.26 13.92 29.33
CA LEU A 720 1.26 14.03 30.40
C LEU A 720 0.54 15.39 30.41
N ARG A 721 1.21 16.48 30.02
CA ARG A 721 0.54 17.78 29.82
C ARG A 721 -0.44 17.76 28.66
N ILE A 722 -0.06 17.13 27.54
CA ILE A 722 -0.97 16.94 26.40
C ILE A 722 -2.13 16.02 26.80
N ARG A 723 -1.89 14.94 27.54
CA ARG A 723 -2.93 14.07 28.10
C ARG A 723 -3.93 14.86 28.93
N LYS A 724 -3.45 15.73 29.83
CA LYS A 724 -4.32 16.60 30.65
C LYS A 724 -5.20 17.50 29.78
N ALA A 725 -4.64 18.14 28.75
CA ALA A 725 -5.38 19.00 27.84
C ALA A 725 -6.43 18.21 27.03
N VAL A 726 -6.07 17.01 26.55
CA VAL A 726 -7.01 16.10 25.84
C VAL A 726 -8.13 15.64 26.76
N LEU A 727 -7.84 15.27 28.01
CA LEU A 727 -8.88 14.90 28.99
C LEU A 727 -9.84 16.07 29.25
N ALA A 728 -9.31 17.28 29.44
CA ALA A 728 -10.13 18.48 29.61
C ALA A 728 -10.97 18.79 28.36
N LEU A 729 -10.45 18.53 27.15
CA LEU A 729 -11.17 18.66 25.89
C LEU A 729 -12.31 17.66 25.78
N LEU A 730 -12.05 16.38 26.03
CA LEU A 730 -13.08 15.34 25.94
C LEU A 730 -14.12 15.46 27.06
N GLN A 731 -13.75 16.04 28.21
CA GLN A 731 -14.72 16.38 29.25
C GLN A 731 -15.69 17.49 28.82
N ARG A 732 -15.20 18.53 28.13
CA ARG A 732 -16.04 19.66 27.68
C ARG A 732 -16.75 19.42 26.35
N ALA A 733 -16.17 18.61 25.47
CA ALA A 733 -16.66 18.32 24.13
C ALA A 733 -16.38 16.84 23.78
N PRO A 734 -17.16 15.90 24.35
CA PRO A 734 -16.89 14.45 24.25
C PRO A 734 -16.92 13.91 22.82
N ASP A 735 -17.62 14.58 21.91
CA ASP A 735 -17.71 14.18 20.49
C ASP A 735 -16.48 14.61 19.65
N THR A 736 -15.47 15.24 20.27
CA THR A 736 -14.25 15.66 19.57
C THR A 736 -13.39 14.46 19.19
N THR A 737 -12.92 14.40 17.95
CA THR A 737 -12.03 13.32 17.50
C THR A 737 -10.56 13.68 17.76
N VAL A 738 -9.83 12.85 18.51
CA VAL A 738 -8.39 13.05 18.82
C VAL A 738 -7.56 11.86 18.35
N ILE A 739 -6.60 12.10 17.47
CA ILE A 739 -5.76 11.09 16.83
C ILE A 739 -4.28 11.38 17.09
N ILE A 740 -3.56 10.35 17.50
CA ILE A 740 -2.14 10.39 17.79
C ILE A 740 -1.40 9.55 16.77
N LYS A 741 -0.54 10.15 15.95
CA LYS A 741 0.31 9.44 14.99
C LYS A 741 1.62 9.04 15.67
N THR A 742 2.02 7.76 15.57
CA THR A 742 3.32 7.30 16.08
C THR A 742 4.47 7.72 15.16
N VAL A 743 5.70 7.42 15.60
CA VAL A 743 6.94 7.74 14.87
C VAL A 743 7.14 6.83 13.65
N ASN A 744 7.62 7.42 12.55
CA ASN A 744 8.11 6.66 11.40
C ASN A 744 9.50 6.06 11.73
N THR A 745 9.85 4.91 11.16
CA THR A 745 11.23 4.41 11.20
C THR A 745 12.11 5.17 10.19
N GLY A 746 13.42 5.28 10.48
CA GLY A 746 14.36 5.78 9.47
C GLY A 746 15.67 6.38 9.96
N TYR A 747 15.80 6.72 11.25
CA TYR A 747 17.06 7.27 11.79
C TYR A 747 17.86 6.20 12.54
N LYS A 748 19.20 6.26 12.48
CA LYS A 748 20.09 5.23 13.03
C LYS A 748 21.35 5.81 13.69
N ASP A 749 21.33 7.09 14.06
CA ASP A 749 22.46 7.81 14.66
C ASP A 749 22.19 8.25 16.11
N ILE A 750 23.14 8.94 16.72
CA ILE A 750 23.04 9.38 18.13
C ILE A 750 22.07 10.56 18.37
N PHE A 751 21.67 11.26 17.30
CA PHE A 751 20.78 12.41 17.33
C PHE A 751 19.34 12.04 16.95
N GLY A 752 19.16 10.94 16.23
CA GLY A 752 17.90 10.27 15.95
C GLY A 752 18.16 8.79 15.74
N SER A 753 17.49 7.93 16.49
CA SER A 753 17.56 6.48 16.30
C SER A 753 16.19 5.86 16.44
N ASP A 754 15.99 4.74 15.74
CA ASP A 754 14.79 3.93 15.93
C ASP A 754 14.70 3.41 17.37
N TRP A 755 15.82 3.10 18.03
CA TRP A 755 15.78 2.65 19.43
C TRP A 755 15.25 3.74 20.38
N TYR A 756 15.69 4.99 20.23
CA TYR A 756 15.12 6.10 21.00
C TYR A 756 13.65 6.30 20.67
N SER A 757 13.32 6.30 19.37
CA SER A 757 11.96 6.57 18.88
C SER A 757 10.98 5.52 19.41
N LEU A 758 11.38 4.26 19.48
CA LEU A 758 10.59 3.17 20.09
C LEU A 758 10.31 3.41 21.59
N GLN A 759 11.27 3.98 22.33
CA GLN A 759 11.06 4.30 23.75
C GLN A 759 10.10 5.48 23.94
N LEU A 760 10.19 6.50 23.08
CA LEU A 760 9.22 7.60 23.06
C LEU A 760 7.81 7.07 22.74
N ASP A 761 7.69 6.18 21.75
CA ASP A 761 6.41 5.56 21.38
C ASP A 761 5.79 4.78 22.55
N ARG A 762 6.60 4.03 23.31
CA ARG A 762 6.12 3.32 24.52
C ARG A 762 5.56 4.27 25.58
N VAL A 763 6.23 5.40 25.83
CA VAL A 763 5.75 6.43 26.77
C VAL A 763 4.44 7.04 26.27
N LEU A 764 4.37 7.38 24.99
CA LEU A 764 3.17 7.94 24.36
C LEU A 764 1.97 7.01 24.51
N ARG A 765 2.15 5.70 24.25
CA ARG A 765 1.08 4.70 24.40
C ARG A 765 0.66 4.52 25.85
N TRP A 766 1.60 4.37 26.77
CA TRP A 766 1.32 4.27 28.20
C TRP A 766 0.51 5.47 28.69
N ALA A 767 0.88 6.68 28.27
CA ALA A 767 0.23 7.90 28.69
C ALA A 767 -1.17 8.12 28.07
N PHE A 768 -1.63 7.30 27.11
CA PHE A 768 -2.93 7.48 26.45
C PHE A 768 -3.80 6.22 26.39
N GLN A 769 -3.35 5.11 27.00
CA GLN A 769 -4.00 3.79 26.94
C GLN A 769 -5.48 3.76 27.41
N ASP A 770 -5.90 4.74 28.21
CA ASP A 770 -7.20 4.83 28.88
C ASP A 770 -7.96 6.14 28.59
N VAL A 771 -7.54 6.94 27.60
CA VAL A 771 -8.10 8.30 27.34
C VAL A 771 -9.22 8.30 26.30
N GLY A 772 -9.49 7.17 25.65
CA GLY A 772 -10.48 7.13 24.56
C GLY A 772 -10.03 7.92 23.33
N VAL A 773 -8.72 7.90 23.02
CA VAL A 773 -8.14 8.48 21.79
C VAL A 773 -7.80 7.40 20.77
N TYR A 774 -7.47 7.81 19.54
CA TYR A 774 -6.91 6.93 18.52
C TYR A 774 -5.39 7.00 18.52
N ILE A 775 -4.70 5.85 18.59
CA ILE A 775 -3.25 5.76 18.34
C ILE A 775 -3.04 5.08 16.99
N LEU A 776 -2.65 5.86 15.98
CA LEU A 776 -2.36 5.39 14.64
C LEU A 776 -0.90 4.95 14.57
N ASP A 777 -0.69 3.63 14.62
CA ASP A 777 0.64 3.03 14.54
C ASP A 777 1.17 2.95 13.11
N VAL A 778 2.11 3.84 12.77
CA VAL A 778 2.83 3.86 11.49
C VAL A 778 4.21 3.17 11.56
N TRP A 779 4.65 2.75 12.76
CA TRP A 779 5.97 2.17 12.97
C TRP A 779 6.16 0.91 12.13
N GLN A 780 5.21 -0.02 12.24
CA GLN A 780 5.28 -1.29 11.53
C GLN A 780 5.06 -1.10 10.01
N MET A 781 4.26 -0.11 9.61
CA MET A 781 4.05 0.25 8.19
C MET A 781 5.35 0.73 7.52
N THR A 782 6.13 1.54 8.23
CA THR A 782 7.39 2.09 7.70
C THR A 782 8.55 1.09 7.81
N ALA A 783 8.56 0.24 8.83
CA ALA A 783 9.61 -0.75 9.06
C ALA A 783 9.62 -1.93 8.07
N CYS A 784 8.44 -2.38 7.59
CA CYS A 784 8.35 -3.60 6.79
C CYS A 784 8.11 -3.38 5.29
N HIS A 785 7.93 -2.15 4.83
CA HIS A 785 7.79 -1.91 3.40
C HIS A 785 9.11 -2.18 2.69
N TYR A 786 9.05 -2.76 1.49
CA TYR A 786 10.23 -3.03 0.66
C TYR A 786 10.94 -1.77 0.14
N ASN A 787 10.42 -0.58 0.43
CA ASN A 787 11.05 0.69 0.06
C ASN A 787 12.21 0.96 1.02
N LYS A 788 13.16 1.79 0.59
CA LYS A 788 14.23 2.24 1.48
C LYS A 788 13.63 2.96 2.70
N GLU A 789 14.00 2.51 3.90
CA GLU A 789 13.63 3.17 5.16
C GLU A 789 14.00 4.65 5.11
N ASN A 790 13.04 5.50 5.45
CA ASN A 790 13.18 6.95 5.47
C ASN A 790 12.13 7.51 6.43
N ILE A 791 12.55 8.38 7.34
CA ILE A 791 11.68 9.07 8.29
C ILE A 791 10.57 9.88 7.58
N HIS A 792 10.84 10.33 6.35
CA HIS A 792 9.89 10.90 5.41
C HIS A 792 9.55 9.85 4.34
N PRO A 793 8.63 8.91 4.60
CA PRO A 793 8.38 7.80 3.70
C PRO A 793 7.75 8.26 2.38
N GLY A 794 7.86 7.41 1.35
CA GLY A 794 7.36 7.71 0.01
C GLY A 794 5.82 7.71 -0.12
N PRO A 795 5.28 8.19 -1.25
CA PRO A 795 3.84 8.43 -1.42
C PRO A 795 2.94 7.20 -1.19
N VAL A 796 3.44 5.99 -1.48
CA VAL A 796 2.70 4.74 -1.26
C VAL A 796 2.40 4.54 0.23
N ILE A 797 3.40 4.72 1.09
CA ILE A 797 3.26 4.54 2.54
C ILE A 797 2.39 5.67 3.11
N ILE A 798 2.67 6.94 2.74
CA ILE A 798 1.84 8.10 3.15
C ILE A 798 0.37 7.87 2.82
N LYS A 799 0.08 7.34 1.63
CA LYS A 799 -1.31 7.09 1.24
C LYS A 799 -1.99 6.01 2.09
N ASN A 800 -1.25 4.98 2.54
CA ASN A 800 -1.78 3.98 3.46
C ASN A 800 -1.94 4.54 4.88
N GLU A 801 -1.04 5.42 5.33
CA GLU A 801 -1.18 6.15 6.60
C GLU A 801 -2.45 7.02 6.58
N ILE A 802 -2.70 7.74 5.49
CA ILE A 802 -3.90 8.56 5.30
C ILE A 802 -5.16 7.71 5.23
N ASP A 803 -5.09 6.52 4.64
CA ASP A 803 -6.22 5.58 4.63
C ASP A 803 -6.59 5.15 6.05
N MET A 804 -5.60 4.84 6.89
CA MET A 804 -5.86 4.59 8.31
C MET A 804 -6.40 5.82 9.04
N LEU A 805 -5.83 7.00 8.79
CA LEU A 805 -6.28 8.25 9.42
C LEU A 805 -7.76 8.52 9.13
N LEU A 806 -8.14 8.49 7.85
CA LEU A 806 -9.50 8.77 7.43
C LEU A 806 -10.46 7.66 7.89
N SER A 807 -9.97 6.44 8.13
CA SER A 807 -10.76 5.36 8.75
C SER A 807 -11.08 5.65 10.22
N PHE A 808 -10.27 6.43 10.93
CA PHE A 808 -10.59 6.88 12.29
C PHE A 808 -11.53 8.09 12.30
N ILE A 809 -11.34 9.03 11.36
CA ILE A 809 -12.17 10.25 11.27
C ILE A 809 -13.58 9.93 10.75
N CYS A 810 -13.63 9.05 9.76
CA CYS A 810 -14.83 8.53 9.14
C CYS A 810 -14.71 7.00 9.20
N PRO A 811 -14.98 6.38 10.36
CA PRO A 811 -15.11 4.92 10.45
C PRO A 811 -16.36 4.42 9.73
N ASN A 812 -17.23 5.40 9.45
CA ASN A 812 -18.49 5.38 8.78
C ASN A 812 -18.47 6.12 7.43
#